data_AF-A0A4R0HJN9-F1
#
_entry.id   AF-A0A4R0HJN9-F1
#
_cell.length_a   1.000
_cell.length_b   1.000
_cell.length_c   1.000
_cell.angle_alpha   90.00
_cell.angle_beta   90.00
_cell.angle_gamma   90.00
#
_symmetry.space_group_name_H-M   'P 1'
#
loop_
_entity.id
_entity.type
_entity.pdbx_description
1 polymer ?
#
loop_
_entity_poly.entity_id
_entity_poly.type
_entity_poly.pdbx_seq_one_letter_code
_entity_poly.pdbx_strand_id
1 'polypeptide(L)'
;MALRSRAALLVLALFTTLLSVIPAKAEVENPRQQWLRDSTAGLFLHWGMFTAPRHTDCAAWERDVTAGGWSADYWVDEALKLHASYIVLATFHSRLGYARPWPSKIPGSCATQRDFLGELVAAGKAKGVHVLLYMTDDPQWHNEVPGVETLDSAAYSAYKGQQVDLTTRQGFGMYSYDLFHEVMDNYPDLSGFWIDNDNEYWEQHGLYEQIRQQRPSWLLSNNNEDTPIMDTVSNEQKTGITPAYDYPQATFTPMPRLTEADYKLPTTGQWWYDGSDSKVDYGLSVGRYVANAGSSIKSLMAETAMVNGKFPAQQVAFNNFMAEWLPPIWSSLARTNGGGYMYGGMQPGFWNDGAHGVITLAGGTQYVHVLTKPVSQDLVRLRDNGYRVTGVTDVRTGKSFRFNQSGGYLSILGVTAWDTYDTVFKVTTDGQLGLYPQSMLKATASSAAADHPAAGLVDGVYPSYWDADGKFPATVTLDLGRPQPATYLAVNQTEWSPTHARESFGRPEDSARIKDYTVSVSVDGRHWKQVRADAMPSRRGVQFIDIGHQLARYVKLDVLNTWAGAQSPTYFGKLKIDEIRVGYAYPQALHNPLPLEAESVRGTHVRPCSACSGSAAVVGGVTYQNVQAPTAGTYELELYGTPSRDRTFRVRVNGAAPVQASLDPGNPEVPTSIAVPVQLQAGANVVQITGEPALDRITVGPLPAASYVPKTTMTVQPAGIVWVGPGQQSVSVTANLRLDEDAIDNVKLTPTVPAGWTVTGDPVTASRLRLGQTISGTWTLTGSTAAQVPIDVTFDTVGLPHKISKTVPIQIRPADRVFMREAESSLNQIGSAGVTSCSGCSGGQKVRNLGGSDDAHVVFPDVTVPTAGDYTLYLDFTVNGTKSYFVSTNDGAPVEVSVTGIGNTTVQTAQLPIHLTAGSNTIRIYNTQNAAPDLDRISIG
;
A
#
# COMPACT_ATOMS: atom_id res chain seq x y z
N MET A 1 28.66 -16.46 58.97
CA MET A 1 28.82 -16.55 57.50
C MET A 1 27.50 -16.54 56.71
N ALA A 2 26.32 -16.44 57.35
CA ALA A 2 25.01 -16.54 56.68
C ALA A 2 24.28 -15.21 56.39
N LEU A 3 24.83 -14.06 56.80
CA LEU A 3 24.19 -12.75 56.57
C LEU A 3 24.75 -11.98 55.35
N ARG A 4 25.93 -12.35 54.84
CA ARG A 4 26.54 -11.68 53.67
C ARG A 4 26.07 -12.24 52.32
N SER A 5 25.53 -13.45 52.26
CA SER A 5 25.06 -14.06 51.01
C SER A 5 23.63 -13.66 50.62
N ARG A 6 22.80 -13.16 51.54
CA ARG A 6 21.43 -12.70 51.24
C ARG A 6 21.38 -11.26 50.70
N ALA A 7 22.32 -10.40 51.06
CA ALA A 7 22.42 -9.04 50.53
C ALA A 7 22.93 -9.03 49.07
N ALA A 8 23.86 -9.92 48.72
CA ALA A 8 24.38 -10.03 47.36
C ALA A 8 23.32 -10.55 46.36
N LEU A 9 22.44 -11.47 46.78
CA LEU A 9 21.34 -11.98 45.94
C LEU A 9 20.19 -10.98 45.76
N LEU A 10 19.94 -10.08 46.73
CA LEU A 10 18.94 -9.02 46.58
C LEU A 10 19.44 -7.87 45.68
N VAL A 11 20.74 -7.53 45.75
CA VAL A 11 21.34 -6.52 44.88
C VAL A 11 21.49 -7.04 43.44
N LEU A 12 21.79 -8.33 43.24
CA LEU A 12 21.81 -8.91 41.89
C LEU A 12 20.41 -8.99 41.27
N ALA A 13 19.37 -9.28 42.06
CA ALA A 13 17.97 -9.28 41.59
C ALA A 13 17.46 -7.86 41.24
N LEU A 14 17.86 -6.83 41.99
CA LEU A 14 17.53 -5.43 41.69
C LEU A 14 18.29 -4.87 40.47
N PHE A 15 19.53 -5.33 40.22
CA PHE A 15 20.28 -4.95 39.02
C PHE A 15 19.82 -5.69 37.75
N THR A 16 19.26 -6.90 37.85
CA THR A 16 18.66 -7.59 36.69
C THR A 16 17.28 -7.04 36.29
N THR A 17 16.54 -6.40 37.21
CA THR A 17 15.27 -5.73 36.88
C THR A 17 15.42 -4.30 36.34
N LEU A 18 16.63 -3.72 36.40
CA LEU A 18 16.94 -2.37 35.89
C LEU A 18 17.63 -2.39 34.51
N LEU A 19 17.88 -3.56 33.93
CA LEU A 19 18.51 -3.72 32.60
C LEU A 19 17.65 -4.46 31.58
N SER A 20 16.42 -4.83 31.93
CA SER A 20 15.40 -5.08 30.91
C SER A 20 14.88 -3.73 30.43
N VAL A 21 15.55 -3.15 29.42
CA VAL A 21 14.94 -2.12 28.59
C VAL A 21 13.74 -2.80 27.95
N ILE A 22 12.56 -2.65 28.55
CA ILE A 22 11.32 -3.01 27.88
C ILE A 22 11.31 -2.13 26.63
N PRO A 23 11.27 -2.69 25.41
CA PRO A 23 11.19 -1.86 24.22
C PRO A 23 10.00 -0.90 24.37
N ALA A 24 10.24 0.39 24.14
CA ALA A 24 9.20 1.40 24.25
C ALA A 24 8.03 0.98 23.36
N LYS A 25 6.84 0.85 23.95
CA LYS A 25 5.62 0.56 23.21
C LYS A 25 4.98 1.88 22.82
N ALA A 26 4.53 1.98 21.58
CA ALA A 26 3.79 3.13 21.12
C ALA A 26 2.56 3.37 22.01
N GLU A 27 2.36 4.62 22.41
CA GLU A 27 1.09 5.01 23.01
C GLU A 27 0.03 5.09 21.92
N VAL A 28 -1.05 4.33 22.07
CA VAL A 28 -2.10 4.25 21.06
C VAL A 28 -3.47 4.70 21.55
N GLU A 29 -3.67 4.98 22.84
CA GLU A 29 -4.98 5.45 23.35
C GLU A 29 -4.81 6.62 24.34
N ASN A 30 -3.94 7.58 24.01
CA ASN A 30 -3.68 8.72 24.87
C ASN A 30 -4.68 9.87 24.59
N PRO A 31 -5.18 10.62 25.60
CA PRO A 31 -6.07 11.76 25.38
C PRO A 31 -5.58 12.80 24.36
N ARG A 32 -4.27 13.01 24.23
CA ARG A 32 -3.70 13.92 23.21
C ARG A 32 -3.99 13.52 21.76
N GLN A 33 -4.31 12.25 21.54
CA GLN A 33 -4.60 11.66 20.23
C GLN A 33 -6.08 11.76 19.86
N GLN A 34 -6.96 12.03 20.82
CA GLN A 34 -8.41 11.91 20.63
C GLN A 34 -8.94 12.86 19.57
N TRP A 35 -8.46 14.11 19.54
CA TRP A 35 -8.93 15.08 18.55
C TRP A 35 -8.60 14.64 17.12
N LEU A 36 -7.45 13.99 16.91
CA LEU A 36 -7.09 13.46 15.60
C LEU A 36 -7.86 12.16 15.30
N ARG A 37 -8.12 11.30 16.30
CA ARG A 37 -9.02 10.14 16.12
C ARG A 37 -10.41 10.59 15.65
N ASP A 38 -10.92 11.69 16.19
CA ASP A 38 -12.21 12.26 15.85
C ASP A 38 -12.22 13.02 14.50
N SER A 39 -11.05 13.36 13.97
CA SER A 39 -10.95 14.09 12.70
C SER A 39 -11.22 13.18 11.51
N THR A 40 -11.68 13.76 10.40
CA THR A 40 -11.74 13.08 9.10
C THR A 40 -10.58 13.51 8.21
N ALA A 41 -10.21 14.80 8.29
CA ALA A 41 -9.19 15.39 7.43
C ALA A 41 -8.50 16.61 8.05
N GLY A 42 -7.37 16.99 7.45
CA GLY A 42 -6.58 18.19 7.70
C GLY A 42 -6.12 18.85 6.40
N LEU A 43 -5.58 20.06 6.53
CA LEU A 43 -5.00 20.84 5.43
C LEU A 43 -3.49 20.96 5.61
N PHE A 44 -2.71 20.68 4.57
CA PHE A 44 -1.24 20.75 4.60
C PHE A 44 -0.75 21.94 3.78
N LEU A 45 -0.25 22.97 4.44
CA LEU A 45 0.08 24.24 3.80
C LEU A 45 1.58 24.43 3.65
N HIS A 46 2.09 24.10 2.47
CA HIS A 46 3.47 24.40 2.07
C HIS A 46 3.52 25.82 1.50
N TRP A 47 4.04 26.75 2.28
CA TRP A 47 3.99 28.17 1.96
C TRP A 47 5.19 28.89 2.58
N GLY A 48 5.98 29.61 1.78
CA GLY A 48 7.20 30.28 2.25
C GLY A 48 7.78 31.22 1.20
N MET A 49 9.04 31.63 1.38
CA MET A 49 9.69 32.62 0.50
C MET A 49 9.72 32.19 -0.97
N PHE A 50 9.81 30.88 -1.25
CA PHE A 50 9.91 30.38 -2.62
C PHE A 50 8.58 29.97 -3.25
N THR A 51 7.47 30.20 -2.55
CA THR A 51 6.13 30.21 -3.15
C THR A 51 6.07 31.24 -4.27
N ALA A 52 5.46 30.91 -5.40
CA ALA A 52 5.43 31.82 -6.55
C ALA A 52 4.54 33.07 -6.30
N PRO A 53 4.98 34.28 -6.71
CA PRO A 53 6.31 34.59 -7.24
C PRO A 53 7.37 34.51 -6.15
N ARG A 54 8.52 33.89 -6.49
CA ARG A 54 9.61 33.63 -5.55
C ARG A 54 10.25 34.91 -5.02
N HIS A 55 10.53 34.93 -3.72
CA HIS A 55 11.30 35.95 -3.01
C HIS A 55 12.65 35.42 -2.56
N THR A 56 13.68 36.27 -2.61
CA THR A 56 15.01 35.98 -2.06
C THR A 56 15.37 36.89 -0.88
N ASP A 57 14.44 37.76 -0.49
CA ASP A 57 14.56 38.69 0.63
C ASP A 57 13.37 38.52 1.57
N CYS A 58 13.66 38.32 2.85
CA CYS A 58 12.66 37.99 3.87
C CYS A 58 11.68 39.15 4.10
N ALA A 59 12.18 40.38 4.15
CA ALA A 59 11.35 41.57 4.38
C ALA A 59 10.43 41.86 3.17
N ALA A 60 10.91 41.63 1.95
CA ALA A 60 10.12 41.73 0.75
C ALA A 60 8.99 40.69 0.72
N TRP A 61 9.29 39.44 1.10
CA TRP A 61 8.29 38.39 1.22
C TRP A 61 7.22 38.79 2.26
N GLU A 62 7.60 39.13 3.48
CA GLU A 62 6.66 39.54 4.54
C GLU A 62 5.80 40.74 4.13
N ARG A 63 6.40 41.74 3.47
CA ARG A 63 5.67 42.90 2.95
C ARG A 63 4.61 42.47 1.95
N ASP A 64 4.95 41.61 0.99
CA ASP A 64 4.03 41.21 -0.07
C ASP A 64 2.92 40.27 0.44
N VAL A 65 3.22 39.43 1.43
CA VAL A 65 2.24 38.66 2.20
C VAL A 65 1.23 39.61 2.86
N THR A 66 1.73 40.61 3.61
CA THR A 66 0.89 41.52 4.40
C THR A 66 0.09 42.47 3.51
N ALA A 67 0.73 43.10 2.53
CA ALA A 67 0.08 43.99 1.57
C ALA A 67 -0.86 43.25 0.63
N GLY A 68 -0.61 41.96 0.39
CA GLY A 68 -1.49 41.07 -0.38
C GLY A 68 -2.79 40.71 0.34
N GLY A 69 -2.93 41.05 1.63
CA GLY A 69 -4.15 40.81 2.41
C GLY A 69 -4.25 39.41 3.00
N TRP A 70 -3.12 38.78 3.31
CA TRP A 70 -3.11 37.51 4.02
C TRP A 70 -3.89 37.59 5.34
N SER A 71 -4.64 36.54 5.65
CA SER A 71 -5.38 36.39 6.90
C SER A 71 -5.45 34.93 7.33
N ALA A 72 -5.18 34.68 8.61
CA ALA A 72 -5.38 33.38 9.25
C ALA A 72 -6.81 32.86 9.13
N ASP A 73 -7.81 33.75 9.28
CA ASP A 73 -9.22 33.38 9.19
C ASP A 73 -9.57 32.75 7.84
N TYR A 74 -8.96 33.25 6.76
CA TYR A 74 -9.20 32.69 5.43
C TYR A 74 -8.75 31.24 5.34
N TRP A 75 -7.54 30.90 5.81
CA TRP A 75 -7.08 29.51 5.81
C TRP A 75 -7.96 28.61 6.68
N VAL A 76 -8.36 29.08 7.86
CA VAL A 76 -9.24 28.31 8.74
C VAL A 76 -10.63 28.12 8.11
N ASP A 77 -11.18 29.15 7.45
CA ASP A 77 -12.47 29.05 6.78
C ASP A 77 -12.44 28.11 5.58
N GLU A 78 -11.36 28.09 4.80
CA GLU A 78 -11.17 27.13 3.70
C GLU A 78 -11.00 25.70 4.22
N ALA A 79 -10.29 25.50 5.34
CA ALA A 79 -10.22 24.19 6.00
C ALA A 79 -11.61 23.71 6.45
N LEU A 80 -12.42 24.60 7.01
CA LEU A 80 -13.79 24.25 7.46
C LEU A 80 -14.73 23.88 6.31
N LYS A 81 -14.55 24.44 5.11
CA LYS A 81 -15.30 24.01 3.90
C LYS A 81 -15.07 22.54 3.57
N LEU A 82 -13.88 22.03 3.86
CA LEU A 82 -13.52 20.62 3.69
C LEU A 82 -13.89 19.74 4.90
N HIS A 83 -14.54 20.33 5.91
CA HIS A 83 -14.73 19.74 7.24
C HIS A 83 -13.40 19.27 7.88
N ALA A 84 -12.28 19.90 7.51
CA ALA A 84 -10.99 19.63 8.12
C ALA A 84 -10.96 20.17 9.55
N SER A 85 -10.32 19.42 10.46
CA SER A 85 -10.24 19.78 11.88
C SER A 85 -8.83 20.24 12.30
N TYR A 86 -7.89 20.25 11.37
CA TYR A 86 -6.52 20.69 11.64
C TYR A 86 -5.79 21.21 10.41
N ILE A 87 -4.75 22.01 10.65
CA ILE A 87 -3.83 22.55 9.64
C ILE A 87 -2.41 22.20 10.05
N VAL A 88 -1.62 21.68 9.10
CA VAL A 88 -0.17 21.53 9.22
C VAL A 88 0.49 22.65 8.43
N LEU A 89 1.25 23.54 9.08
CA LEU A 89 1.92 24.67 8.43
C LEU A 89 3.38 24.34 8.13
N ALA A 90 3.72 24.19 6.85
CA ALA A 90 5.05 23.87 6.33
C ALA A 90 5.72 25.07 5.66
N THR A 91 6.10 26.05 6.49
CA THR A 91 6.88 27.22 6.06
C THR A 91 8.37 27.06 6.33
N PHE A 92 8.73 26.43 7.46
CA PHE A 92 10.10 26.04 7.77
C PHE A 92 10.45 24.73 7.02
N HIS A 93 10.55 24.85 5.70
CA HIS A 93 10.72 23.74 4.77
C HIS A 93 11.94 24.00 3.87
N SER A 94 12.68 22.94 3.56
CA SER A 94 13.99 23.05 2.89
C SER A 94 13.93 23.73 1.53
N ARG A 95 12.85 23.46 0.79
CA ARG A 95 12.55 24.03 -0.55
C ARG A 95 11.77 25.34 -0.53
N LEU A 96 11.51 25.91 0.65
CA LEU A 96 10.73 27.15 0.84
C LEU A 96 11.53 28.25 1.54
N GLY A 97 12.85 28.13 1.54
CA GLY A 97 13.78 29.12 2.08
C GLY A 97 13.86 29.13 3.61
N TYR A 98 13.47 28.03 4.27
CA TYR A 98 13.53 27.89 5.73
C TYR A 98 12.88 29.05 6.48
N ALA A 99 11.80 29.59 5.89
CA ALA A 99 11.14 30.76 6.42
C ALA A 99 10.43 30.40 7.73
N ARG A 100 10.60 31.26 8.73
CA ARG A 100 9.93 31.15 10.03
C ARG A 100 8.84 32.21 10.08
N PRO A 101 7.56 31.84 9.95
CA PRO A 101 6.44 32.79 9.91
C PRO A 101 6.10 33.34 11.31
N TRP A 102 7.12 33.57 12.14
CA TRP A 102 7.03 34.12 13.49
C TRP A 102 8.25 34.99 13.82
N PRO A 103 8.11 35.93 14.78
CA PRO A 103 9.20 36.82 15.22
C PRO A 103 10.23 36.11 16.12
N SER A 104 10.96 35.17 15.52
CA SER A 104 12.04 34.45 16.20
C SER A 104 13.18 35.38 16.62
N LYS A 105 13.71 35.16 17.82
CA LYS A 105 14.92 35.85 18.32
C LYS A 105 16.20 35.10 18.00
N ILE A 106 16.08 33.87 17.53
CA ILE A 106 17.21 33.01 17.15
C ILE A 106 17.58 33.35 15.71
N PRO A 107 18.79 33.81 15.38
CA PRO A 107 19.20 34.02 14.00
C PRO A 107 19.55 32.68 13.32
N GLY A 108 19.51 32.62 11.99
CA GLY A 108 19.93 31.43 11.24
C GLY A 108 19.18 31.23 9.92
N SER A 109 17.96 31.74 9.79
CA SER A 109 17.20 31.82 8.53
C SER A 109 16.19 32.97 8.57
N CYS A 110 15.46 33.19 7.48
CA CYS A 110 14.39 34.20 7.43
C CYS A 110 13.39 34.03 8.59
N ALA A 111 13.09 35.13 9.29
CA ALA A 111 12.05 35.23 10.31
C ALA A 111 11.26 36.53 10.12
N THR A 112 9.93 36.42 10.16
CA THR A 112 9.01 37.56 9.95
C THR A 112 8.88 38.40 11.22
N GLN A 113 8.64 39.71 11.11
CA GLN A 113 8.32 40.55 12.27
C GLN A 113 6.87 40.37 12.72
N ARG A 114 5.95 40.17 11.79
CA ARG A 114 4.57 39.77 12.04
C ARG A 114 4.50 38.30 12.44
N ASP A 115 3.65 38.00 13.41
CA ASP A 115 3.46 36.67 13.97
C ASP A 115 2.35 35.90 13.25
N PHE A 116 2.61 35.50 12.01
CA PHE A 116 1.63 34.75 11.21
C PHE A 116 1.28 33.39 11.83
N LEU A 117 2.23 32.70 12.46
CA LEU A 117 1.99 31.46 13.19
C LEU A 117 1.04 31.69 14.37
N GLY A 118 1.31 32.69 15.22
CA GLY A 118 0.45 33.03 16.34
C GLY A 118 -0.97 33.42 15.91
N GLU A 119 -1.09 34.21 14.84
CA GLU A 119 -2.39 34.57 14.25
C GLU A 119 -3.16 33.32 13.77
N LEU A 120 -2.49 32.36 13.13
CA LEU A 120 -3.10 31.11 12.68
C LEU A 120 -3.54 30.22 13.84
N VAL A 121 -2.69 30.05 14.86
CA VAL A 121 -3.02 29.28 16.08
C VAL A 121 -4.23 29.88 16.79
N ALA A 122 -4.29 31.21 16.92
CA ALA A 122 -5.41 31.89 17.55
C ALA A 122 -6.72 31.73 16.76
N ALA A 123 -6.68 31.92 15.43
CA ALA A 123 -7.85 31.75 14.57
C ALA A 123 -8.35 30.30 14.57
N GLY A 124 -7.43 29.33 14.50
CA GLY A 124 -7.74 27.90 14.58
C GLY A 124 -8.42 27.56 15.90
N LYS A 125 -7.83 27.94 17.04
CA LYS A 125 -8.42 27.74 18.36
C LYS A 125 -9.82 28.36 18.49
N ALA A 126 -10.03 29.56 17.98
CA ALA A 126 -11.33 30.24 18.01
C ALA A 126 -12.43 29.47 17.25
N LYS A 127 -12.05 28.69 16.23
CA LYS A 127 -12.97 27.93 15.37
C LYS A 127 -12.89 26.40 15.55
N GLY A 128 -12.13 25.93 16.55
CA GLY A 128 -11.96 24.49 16.82
C GLY A 128 -11.12 23.74 15.79
N VAL A 129 -10.21 24.43 15.09
CA VAL A 129 -9.26 23.85 14.15
C VAL A 129 -7.87 23.83 14.79
N HIS A 130 -7.30 22.64 14.94
CA HIS A 130 -5.97 22.45 15.50
C HIS A 130 -4.88 22.93 14.54
N VAL A 131 -3.75 23.39 15.05
CA VAL A 131 -2.60 23.81 14.22
C VAL A 131 -1.37 23.04 14.66
N LEU A 132 -0.72 22.38 13.71
CA LEU A 132 0.58 21.71 13.89
C LEU A 132 1.62 22.47 13.09
N LEU A 133 2.83 22.57 13.64
CA LEU A 133 3.96 23.15 12.93
C LEU A 133 4.81 22.05 12.29
N TYR A 134 5.03 22.14 10.99
CA TYR A 134 5.96 21.25 10.30
C TYR A 134 7.40 21.69 10.56
N MET A 135 8.29 20.71 10.75
CA MET A 135 9.71 20.93 11.01
C MET A 135 10.55 19.99 10.11
N THR A 136 11.40 20.58 9.27
CA THR A 136 12.35 19.83 8.43
C THR A 136 13.66 19.58 9.18
N ASP A 137 14.34 18.50 8.81
CA ASP A 137 15.69 18.11 9.22
C ASP A 137 16.76 18.42 8.15
N ASP A 138 16.34 18.78 6.95
CA ASP A 138 17.16 18.75 5.75
C ASP A 138 17.71 20.15 5.38
N PRO A 139 19.01 20.43 5.53
CA PRO A 139 19.62 21.68 5.09
C PRO A 139 20.00 21.69 3.61
N GLN A 140 19.83 20.58 2.86
CA GLN A 140 20.41 20.38 1.53
C GLN A 140 20.13 21.54 0.54
N TRP A 141 18.97 22.18 0.66
CA TRP A 141 18.49 23.17 -0.31
C TRP A 141 18.80 24.62 0.09
N HIS A 142 19.71 24.83 1.03
CA HIS A 142 20.11 26.14 1.55
C HIS A 142 20.55 27.14 0.45
N ASN A 143 21.09 26.63 -0.66
CA ASN A 143 21.54 27.38 -1.82
C ASN A 143 20.79 27.05 -3.13
N GLU A 144 19.53 26.61 -3.04
CA GLU A 144 18.72 26.19 -4.20
C GLU A 144 18.61 27.27 -5.28
N VAL A 145 18.56 28.54 -4.87
CA VAL A 145 18.55 29.67 -5.79
C VAL A 145 19.99 30.15 -6.02
N PRO A 146 20.47 30.20 -7.27
CA PRO A 146 21.84 30.61 -7.57
C PRO A 146 22.17 31.98 -6.96
N GLY A 147 23.22 32.02 -6.13
CA GLY A 147 23.69 33.24 -5.48
C GLY A 147 22.92 33.65 -4.21
N VAL A 148 21.98 32.82 -3.73
CA VAL A 148 21.23 33.07 -2.50
C VAL A 148 21.60 32.00 -1.48
N GLU A 149 22.01 32.44 -0.29
CA GLU A 149 22.19 31.58 0.88
C GLU A 149 21.04 31.86 1.86
N THR A 150 20.28 30.82 2.19
CA THR A 150 19.10 30.93 3.06
C THR A 150 19.41 30.59 4.52
N LEU A 151 20.56 29.97 4.78
CA LEU A 151 21.03 29.65 6.13
C LEU A 151 22.26 30.49 6.51
N ASP A 152 22.16 31.21 7.63
CA ASP A 152 23.23 32.07 8.14
C ASP A 152 23.95 31.42 9.32
N SER A 153 24.93 30.56 8.98
CA SER A 153 25.80 29.91 9.96
C SER A 153 26.56 30.90 10.84
N ALA A 154 26.95 32.06 10.31
CA ALA A 154 27.73 33.04 11.06
C ALA A 154 26.89 33.71 12.15
N ALA A 155 25.65 34.11 11.82
CA ALA A 155 24.75 34.72 12.78
C ALA A 155 24.31 33.72 13.86
N TYR A 156 23.97 32.48 13.49
CA TYR A 156 23.65 31.46 14.49
C TYR A 156 24.85 31.08 15.36
N SER A 157 26.05 30.97 14.79
CA SER A 157 27.28 30.73 15.56
C SER A 157 27.54 31.84 16.58
N ALA A 158 27.34 33.10 16.20
CA ALA A 158 27.46 34.24 17.10
C ALA A 158 26.43 34.20 18.23
N TYR A 159 25.19 33.81 17.93
CA TYR A 159 24.14 33.61 18.92
C TYR A 159 24.46 32.47 19.90
N LYS A 160 24.95 31.33 19.39
CA LYS A 160 25.25 30.14 20.19
C LYS A 160 26.54 30.29 21.00
N GLY A 161 27.43 31.20 20.60
CA GLY A 161 28.76 31.37 21.20
C GLY A 161 29.74 30.26 20.81
N GLN A 162 29.44 29.49 19.75
CA GLN A 162 30.30 28.44 19.21
C GLN A 162 30.14 28.34 17.69
N GLN A 163 31.14 27.80 17.00
CA GLN A 163 31.05 27.59 15.54
C GLN A 163 30.09 26.45 15.23
N VAL A 164 29.07 26.75 14.42
CA VAL A 164 28.05 25.81 13.95
C VAL A 164 27.83 26.03 12.46
N ASP A 165 27.92 24.96 11.68
CA ASP A 165 27.64 24.99 10.24
C ASP A 165 26.22 24.45 9.95
N LEU A 166 25.30 25.37 9.67
CA LEU A 166 23.90 25.07 9.35
C LEU A 166 23.72 24.33 8.03
N THR A 167 24.73 24.27 7.16
CA THR A 167 24.65 23.50 5.91
C THR A 167 24.87 22.00 6.13
N THR A 168 25.29 21.61 7.33
CA THR A 168 25.41 20.22 7.77
C THR A 168 24.17 19.77 8.54
N ARG A 169 23.77 18.50 8.43
CA ARG A 169 22.64 17.95 9.20
C ARG A 169 22.81 18.13 10.71
N GLN A 170 24.04 17.97 11.22
CA GLN A 170 24.33 18.13 12.65
C GLN A 170 24.16 19.58 13.12
N GLY A 171 24.73 20.55 12.39
CA GLY A 171 24.62 21.97 12.74
C GLY A 171 23.20 22.50 12.54
N PHE A 172 22.53 22.10 11.47
CA PHE A 172 21.11 22.40 11.26
C PHE A 172 20.22 21.77 12.33
N GLY A 173 20.52 20.53 12.74
CA GLY A 173 19.86 19.84 13.85
C GLY A 173 19.96 20.62 15.16
N MET A 174 21.13 21.17 15.47
CA MET A 174 21.32 22.05 16.64
C MET A 174 20.50 23.34 16.55
N TYR A 175 20.46 23.97 15.39
CA TYR A 175 19.66 25.18 15.16
C TYR A 175 18.16 24.93 15.31
N SER A 176 17.64 23.95 14.58
CA SER A 176 16.23 23.56 14.63
C SER A 176 15.82 23.08 16.02
N TYR A 177 16.70 22.39 16.76
CA TYR A 177 16.48 22.03 18.17
C TYR A 177 16.16 23.25 19.04
N ASP A 178 16.92 24.35 18.90
CA ASP A 178 16.63 25.59 19.63
C ASP A 178 15.28 26.20 19.18
N LEU A 179 14.92 26.08 17.89
CA LEU A 179 13.62 26.54 17.38
C LEU A 179 12.44 25.75 17.96
N PHE A 180 12.57 24.43 18.15
CA PHE A 180 11.54 23.62 18.82
C PHE A 180 11.22 24.17 20.21
N HIS A 181 12.25 24.48 21.01
CA HIS A 181 12.05 25.06 22.35
C HIS A 181 11.46 26.47 22.29
N GLU A 182 11.93 27.33 21.37
CA GLU A 182 11.33 28.66 21.18
C GLU A 182 9.84 28.58 20.86
N VAL A 183 9.44 27.67 19.95
CA VAL A 183 8.04 27.49 19.56
C VAL A 183 7.23 26.90 20.71
N MET A 184 7.78 25.91 21.42
CA MET A 184 7.11 25.34 22.60
C MET A 184 6.82 26.42 23.63
N ASP A 185 7.78 27.29 23.93
CA ASP A 185 7.63 28.35 24.93
C ASP A 185 6.63 29.43 24.51
N ASN A 186 6.66 29.84 23.23
CA ASN A 186 5.88 30.98 22.74
C ASN A 186 4.43 30.63 22.37
N TYR A 187 4.15 29.38 21.96
CA TYR A 187 2.84 28.99 21.40
C TYR A 187 2.19 27.84 22.17
N PRO A 188 1.77 28.02 23.44
CA PRO A 188 1.20 26.94 24.26
C PRO A 188 -0.09 26.32 23.69
N ASP A 189 -0.79 27.06 22.81
CA ASP A 189 -2.02 26.63 22.13
C ASP A 189 -1.77 25.88 20.81
N LEU A 190 -0.51 25.76 20.36
CA LEU A 190 -0.16 24.88 19.24
C LEU A 190 -0.54 23.43 19.61
N SER A 191 -0.92 22.63 18.62
CA SER A 191 -1.38 21.26 18.85
C SER A 191 -0.29 20.21 18.66
N GLY A 192 0.91 20.61 18.22
CA GLY A 192 2.05 19.72 18.10
C GLY A 192 2.96 19.99 16.91
N PHE A 193 3.79 19.01 16.60
CA PHE A 193 4.74 19.06 15.49
C PHE A 193 4.47 17.96 14.48
N TRP A 194 4.73 18.29 13.22
CA TRP A 194 4.82 17.34 12.13
C TRP A 194 6.28 17.29 11.66
N ILE A 195 6.90 16.12 11.71
CA ILE A 195 8.33 15.93 11.50
C ILE A 195 8.56 15.30 10.13
N ASP A 196 9.36 15.95 9.29
CA ASP A 196 9.64 15.44 7.94
C ASP A 196 10.57 14.24 7.93
N ASN A 197 11.73 14.31 8.58
CA ASN A 197 12.50 13.12 8.93
C ASN A 197 13.19 13.36 10.27
N ASP A 198 13.64 12.29 10.92
CA ASP A 198 14.42 12.42 12.15
C ASP A 198 15.83 13.00 11.88
N ASN A 199 16.32 13.78 12.85
CA ASN A 199 17.67 14.30 12.86
C ASN A 199 18.46 13.72 14.03
N GLU A 200 19.68 13.25 13.77
CA GLU A 200 20.57 12.65 14.77
C GLU A 200 20.79 13.54 16.00
N TYR A 201 20.90 14.86 15.80
CA TYR A 201 21.08 15.80 16.91
C TYR A 201 19.85 15.81 17.84
N TRP A 202 18.64 15.76 17.28
CA TRP A 202 17.40 15.79 18.06
C TRP A 202 17.27 14.54 18.93
N GLU A 203 17.56 13.37 18.37
CA GLU A 203 17.52 12.09 19.08
C GLU A 203 18.59 12.02 20.17
N GLN A 204 19.85 12.39 19.85
CA GLN A 204 20.96 12.38 20.81
C GLN A 204 20.72 13.28 22.03
N HIS A 205 19.92 14.33 21.86
CA HIS A 205 19.57 15.28 22.91
C HIS A 205 18.17 15.05 23.49
N GLY A 206 17.50 13.94 23.15
CA GLY A 206 16.20 13.55 23.69
C GLY A 206 15.10 14.58 23.43
N LEU A 207 15.06 15.20 22.24
CA LEU A 207 14.09 16.24 21.90
C LEU A 207 12.65 15.76 22.13
N TYR A 208 12.31 14.58 21.63
CA TYR A 208 10.94 14.09 21.66
C TYR A 208 10.46 13.80 23.08
N GLU A 209 11.31 13.23 23.93
CA GLU A 209 11.03 13.03 25.36
C GLU A 209 10.80 14.37 26.06
N GLN A 210 11.60 15.39 25.72
CA GLN A 210 11.42 16.73 26.27
C GLN A 210 10.10 17.37 25.81
N ILE A 211 9.69 17.19 24.55
CA ILE A 211 8.38 17.64 24.08
C ILE A 211 7.27 16.95 24.88
N ARG A 212 7.35 15.63 25.09
CA ARG A 212 6.38 14.89 25.92
C ARG A 212 6.32 15.41 27.36
N GLN A 213 7.46 15.81 27.92
CA GLN A 213 7.51 16.35 29.28
C GLN A 213 6.93 17.77 29.37
N GLN A 214 7.28 18.65 28.44
CA GLN A 214 6.93 20.08 28.49
C GLN A 214 5.55 20.38 27.90
N ARG A 215 5.12 19.58 26.92
CA ARG A 215 3.87 19.71 26.16
C ARG A 215 3.17 18.34 26.05
N PRO A 216 2.75 17.74 27.18
CA PRO A 216 2.17 16.38 27.19
C PRO A 216 0.88 16.22 26.39
N SER A 217 0.20 17.32 26.05
CA SER A 217 -1.02 17.34 25.22
C SER A 217 -0.75 17.50 23.73
N TRP A 218 0.49 17.69 23.30
CA TRP A 218 0.83 17.92 21.89
C TRP A 218 0.98 16.61 21.14
N LEU A 219 0.52 16.58 19.89
CA LEU A 219 0.72 15.48 18.96
C LEU A 219 2.14 15.53 18.38
N LEU A 220 2.76 14.38 18.15
CA LEU A 220 3.94 14.26 17.28
C LEU A 220 3.58 13.39 16.07
N SER A 221 3.72 13.94 14.88
CA SER A 221 3.59 13.22 13.61
C SER A 221 4.94 13.07 12.94
N ASN A 222 5.20 11.94 12.28
CA ASN A 222 6.39 11.73 11.47
C ASN A 222 6.01 11.19 10.08
N ASN A 223 6.72 11.65 9.07
CA ASN A 223 6.59 11.21 7.69
C ASN A 223 7.20 9.83 7.43
N ASN A 224 6.38 8.85 7.04
CA ASN A 224 6.77 7.51 6.60
C ASN A 224 7.59 6.66 7.62
N GLU A 225 7.80 7.10 8.86
CA GLU A 225 8.46 6.32 9.91
C GLU A 225 7.50 5.99 11.06
N ASP A 226 7.51 4.72 11.49
CA ASP A 226 6.67 4.23 12.58
C ASP A 226 7.51 3.98 13.84
N THR A 227 7.78 5.05 14.60
CA THR A 227 8.54 4.96 15.86
C THR A 227 7.62 5.08 17.08
N PRO A 228 7.91 4.40 18.21
CA PRO A 228 7.03 4.40 19.40
C PRO A 228 6.75 5.78 20.01
N ILE A 229 7.66 6.75 19.86
CA ILE A 229 7.52 8.08 20.45
C ILE A 229 6.56 8.97 19.67
N MET A 230 6.36 8.70 18.37
CA MET A 230 5.45 9.43 17.49
C MET A 230 4.00 8.93 17.70
N ASP A 231 3.02 9.81 17.62
CA ASP A 231 1.60 9.46 17.74
C ASP A 231 1.01 8.97 16.41
N THR A 232 1.49 9.55 15.30
CA THR A 232 1.01 9.32 13.94
C THR A 232 2.11 8.93 12.99
N VAL A 233 1.75 8.11 12.00
CA VAL A 233 2.55 7.87 10.79
C VAL A 233 1.85 8.53 9.61
N SER A 234 2.46 9.57 9.06
CA SER A 234 2.00 10.25 7.85
C SER A 234 2.57 9.57 6.62
N ASN A 235 1.71 9.02 5.78
CA ASN A 235 2.13 8.36 4.54
C ASN A 235 2.13 9.39 3.42
N GLU A 236 3.30 9.79 2.94
CA GLU A 236 3.42 10.81 1.88
C GLU A 236 3.23 10.24 0.47
N GLN A 237 2.36 10.91 -0.30
CA GLN A 237 2.16 10.86 -1.75
C GLN A 237 2.27 9.46 -2.37
N LYS A 238 1.42 8.53 -1.94
CA LYS A 238 1.32 7.21 -2.56
C LYS A 238 0.62 7.26 -3.92
N THR A 239 1.13 6.49 -4.87
CA THR A 239 0.63 6.34 -6.25
C THR A 239 0.71 4.87 -6.72
N GLY A 240 0.23 4.58 -7.93
CA GLY A 240 0.26 3.22 -8.50
C GLY A 240 -0.83 2.29 -7.97
N ILE A 241 -1.92 2.86 -7.46
CA ILE A 241 -3.01 2.14 -6.78
C ILE A 241 -4.21 1.99 -7.72
N THR A 242 -4.97 0.91 -7.57
CA THR A 242 -6.19 0.67 -8.34
C THR A 242 -7.36 0.32 -7.41
N PRO A 243 -8.46 1.10 -7.41
CA PRO A 243 -8.62 2.39 -8.09
C PRO A 243 -7.65 3.46 -7.54
N ALA A 244 -7.30 4.47 -8.35
CA ALA A 244 -6.28 5.47 -7.98
C ALA A 244 -6.57 6.26 -6.70
N TYR A 245 -7.84 6.28 -6.27
CA TYR A 245 -8.29 6.94 -5.07
C TYR A 245 -8.20 6.09 -3.80
N ASP A 246 -7.99 4.76 -3.91
CA ASP A 246 -7.94 3.86 -2.75
C ASP A 246 -6.56 3.88 -2.06
N TYR A 247 -6.13 5.08 -1.68
CA TYR A 247 -4.87 5.35 -0.97
C TYR A 247 -4.52 4.36 0.16
N PRO A 248 -5.49 3.88 0.97
CA PRO A 248 -5.25 2.88 1.99
C PRO A 248 -4.47 1.65 1.50
N GLN A 249 -4.59 1.23 0.24
CA GLN A 249 -3.85 0.09 -0.31
C GLN A 249 -2.32 0.22 -0.23
N ALA A 250 -1.80 1.45 -0.13
CA ALA A 250 -0.37 1.73 -0.10
C ALA A 250 0.18 2.08 1.30
N THR A 251 -0.68 2.10 2.33
CA THR A 251 -0.24 2.34 3.72
C THR A 251 0.17 1.03 4.39
N PHE A 252 1.04 1.10 5.40
CA PHE A 252 1.61 -0.06 6.09
C PHE A 252 1.51 0.04 7.62
N THR A 253 0.70 0.98 8.14
CA THR A 253 0.57 1.22 9.58
C THR A 253 -0.72 0.56 10.11
N PRO A 254 -0.63 -0.43 11.01
CA PRO A 254 -1.81 -1.13 11.51
C PRO A 254 -2.55 -0.35 12.60
N MET A 255 -3.87 -0.48 12.64
CA MET A 255 -4.70 0.04 13.75
C MET A 255 -4.30 -0.62 15.07
N PRO A 256 -4.36 0.09 16.23
CA PRO A 256 -4.95 1.42 16.44
C PRO A 256 -3.98 2.60 16.25
N ARG A 257 -2.78 2.41 15.70
CA ARG A 257 -1.86 3.53 15.40
C ARG A 257 -2.58 4.55 14.51
N LEU A 258 -2.43 5.83 14.83
CA LEU A 258 -2.99 6.89 14.00
C LEU A 258 -2.19 6.97 12.70
N THR A 259 -2.91 7.10 11.59
CA THR A 259 -2.32 7.12 10.26
C THR A 259 -2.91 8.30 9.49
N GLU A 260 -2.05 9.06 8.83
CA GLU A 260 -2.44 10.12 7.90
C GLU A 260 -2.05 9.72 6.47
N ALA A 261 -2.86 10.16 5.51
CA ALA A 261 -2.63 10.02 4.09
C ALA A 261 -2.42 11.41 3.51
N ASP A 262 -1.16 11.71 3.20
CA ASP A 262 -0.74 13.06 2.83
C ASP A 262 -0.61 13.12 1.32
N TYR A 263 -1.45 13.92 0.67
CA TYR A 263 -1.48 13.97 -0.79
C TYR A 263 -1.74 15.36 -1.35
N LYS A 264 -1.17 15.61 -2.52
CA LYS A 264 -1.31 16.88 -3.24
C LYS A 264 -2.73 17.11 -3.73
N LEU A 265 -3.19 18.35 -3.57
CA LEU A 265 -4.45 18.88 -4.09
C LEU A 265 -4.14 20.27 -4.70
N PRO A 266 -3.93 20.39 -6.03
CA PRO A 266 -4.17 19.39 -7.08
C PRO A 266 -3.09 18.30 -7.15
N THR A 267 -3.38 17.20 -7.83
CA THR A 267 -2.50 16.01 -7.88
C THR A 267 -1.24 16.18 -8.73
N THR A 268 -1.14 17.27 -9.49
CA THR A 268 0.01 17.64 -10.30
C THR A 268 0.67 18.90 -9.76
N GLY A 269 1.98 19.03 -9.98
CA GLY A 269 2.75 20.19 -9.53
C GLY A 269 3.53 19.94 -8.24
N GLN A 270 4.03 21.03 -7.65
CA GLN A 270 4.77 21.01 -6.38
C GLN A 270 3.83 20.91 -5.17
N TRP A 271 4.41 20.68 -3.98
CA TRP A 271 3.66 20.73 -2.72
C TRP A 271 3.22 22.16 -2.35
N TRP A 272 3.93 23.16 -2.86
CA TRP A 272 3.64 24.59 -2.72
C TRP A 272 3.15 25.19 -4.04
N TYR A 273 2.66 26.43 -4.01
CA TYR A 273 2.24 27.12 -5.23
C TYR A 273 3.45 27.44 -6.12
N ASP A 274 3.45 26.85 -7.31
CA ASP A 274 4.51 26.97 -8.31
C ASP A 274 4.19 28.01 -9.40
N GLY A 275 3.08 28.74 -9.26
CA GLY A 275 2.59 29.71 -10.24
C GLY A 275 1.47 29.19 -11.13
N SER A 276 1.02 27.94 -10.94
CA SER A 276 -0.03 27.31 -11.74
C SER A 276 -1.37 27.21 -11.02
N ASP A 277 -2.46 27.51 -11.74
CA ASP A 277 -3.83 27.20 -11.34
C ASP A 277 -4.22 25.81 -11.89
N SER A 278 -3.52 24.78 -11.39
CA SER A 278 -3.66 23.40 -11.87
C SER A 278 -5.05 22.84 -11.57
N LYS A 279 -5.62 22.08 -12.52
CA LYS A 279 -6.95 21.47 -12.39
C LYS A 279 -6.97 20.48 -11.22
N VAL A 280 -8.00 20.56 -10.39
CA VAL A 280 -8.28 19.55 -9.37
C VAL A 280 -9.04 18.37 -9.98
N ASP A 281 -8.58 17.15 -9.71
CA ASP A 281 -9.32 15.92 -10.02
C ASP A 281 -10.29 15.61 -8.88
N TYR A 282 -11.57 15.93 -9.08
CA TYR A 282 -12.60 15.78 -8.05
C TYR A 282 -12.85 14.31 -7.70
N GLY A 283 -12.86 13.42 -8.70
CA GLY A 283 -13.11 12.00 -8.47
C GLY A 283 -12.00 11.36 -7.65
N LEU A 284 -10.74 11.71 -7.96
CA LEU A 284 -9.60 11.27 -7.18
C LEU A 284 -9.60 11.85 -5.75
N SER A 285 -9.85 13.16 -5.62
CA SER A 285 -9.73 13.86 -4.33
C SER A 285 -10.85 13.48 -3.36
N VAL A 286 -12.10 13.42 -3.84
CA VAL A 286 -13.25 12.93 -3.06
C VAL A 286 -13.09 11.45 -2.74
N GLY A 287 -12.70 10.64 -3.72
CA GLY A 287 -12.49 9.21 -3.51
C GLY A 287 -11.44 8.92 -2.43
N ARG A 288 -10.32 9.67 -2.41
CA ARG A 288 -9.29 9.55 -1.35
C ARG A 288 -9.85 9.95 0.01
N TYR A 289 -10.55 11.08 0.08
CA TYR A 289 -11.20 11.57 1.30
C TYR A 289 -12.07 10.48 1.94
N VAL A 290 -12.94 9.86 1.16
CA VAL A 290 -13.87 8.83 1.65
C VAL A 290 -13.18 7.50 1.90
N ALA A 291 -12.28 7.04 1.01
CA ALA A 291 -11.58 5.76 1.17
C ALA A 291 -10.69 5.75 2.43
N ASN A 292 -10.03 6.87 2.72
CA ASN A 292 -9.25 7.05 3.94
C ASN A 292 -10.12 6.94 5.19
N ALA A 293 -11.24 7.67 5.23
CA ALA A 293 -12.20 7.60 6.34
C ALA A 293 -12.73 6.17 6.56
N GLY A 294 -13.07 5.47 5.47
CA GLY A 294 -13.48 4.06 5.48
C GLY A 294 -12.40 3.06 5.90
N SER A 295 -11.17 3.53 6.11
CA SER A 295 -10.03 2.76 6.62
C SER A 295 -9.45 3.38 7.90
N SER A 296 -10.18 4.26 8.59
CA SER A 296 -9.72 4.99 9.80
C SER A 296 -8.43 5.80 9.60
N ILE A 297 -8.12 6.20 8.37
CA ILE A 297 -6.98 7.03 7.99
C ILE A 297 -7.44 8.48 7.82
N LYS A 298 -6.62 9.44 8.24
CA LYS A 298 -6.93 10.87 8.12
C LYS A 298 -6.40 11.42 6.80
N SER A 299 -7.24 12.11 6.04
CA SER A 299 -6.78 12.76 4.81
C SER A 299 -6.08 14.07 5.14
N LEU A 300 -4.80 14.18 4.81
CA LEU A 300 -4.05 15.43 4.94
C LEU A 300 -3.81 16.00 3.54
N MET A 301 -4.67 16.93 3.13
CA MET A 301 -4.72 17.46 1.77
C MET A 301 -3.79 18.65 1.62
N ALA A 302 -2.83 18.58 0.71
CA ALA A 302 -1.90 19.69 0.49
C ALA A 302 -2.43 20.67 -0.56
N GLU A 303 -2.90 21.83 -0.09
CA GLU A 303 -3.31 22.95 -0.93
C GLU A 303 -2.19 23.99 -1.06
N THR A 304 -2.13 24.61 -2.23
CA THR A 304 -1.01 25.46 -2.64
C THR A 304 -1.37 26.94 -2.50
N ALA A 305 -1.26 27.48 -1.29
CA ALA A 305 -1.49 28.91 -1.04
C ALA A 305 -0.49 29.76 -1.84
N MET A 306 -0.99 30.82 -2.49
CA MET A 306 -0.18 31.86 -3.13
C MET A 306 0.49 32.74 -2.07
N VAL A 307 1.42 33.62 -2.47
CA VAL A 307 2.13 34.53 -1.54
C VAL A 307 1.18 35.31 -0.63
N ASN A 308 0.05 35.81 -1.14
CA ASN A 308 -0.93 36.53 -0.32
C ASN A 308 -1.83 35.63 0.56
N GLY A 309 -1.55 34.33 0.63
CA GLY A 309 -2.33 33.33 1.36
C GLY A 309 -3.59 32.84 0.64
N LYS A 310 -3.99 33.40 -0.50
CA LYS A 310 -5.18 32.91 -1.22
C LYS A 310 -4.86 31.63 -1.99
N PHE A 311 -5.82 30.72 -2.08
CA PHE A 311 -5.69 29.55 -2.95
C PHE A 311 -5.99 29.91 -4.41
N PRO A 312 -5.35 29.23 -5.38
CA PRO A 312 -5.71 29.29 -6.80
C PRO A 312 -7.20 28.97 -7.03
N ALA A 313 -7.75 29.51 -8.13
CA ALA A 313 -9.18 29.48 -8.38
C ALA A 313 -9.77 28.07 -8.47
N GLN A 314 -9.01 27.10 -9.00
CA GLN A 314 -9.46 25.70 -9.10
C GLN A 314 -9.56 25.02 -7.72
N GLN A 315 -8.67 25.35 -6.78
CA GLN A 315 -8.74 24.84 -5.40
C GLN A 315 -9.89 25.50 -4.63
N VAL A 316 -10.08 26.82 -4.76
CA VAL A 316 -11.25 27.51 -4.20
C VAL A 316 -12.56 26.92 -4.75
N ALA A 317 -12.61 26.59 -6.04
CA ALA A 317 -13.78 25.93 -6.64
C ALA A 317 -14.03 24.53 -6.07
N PHE A 318 -12.97 23.77 -5.78
CA PHE A 318 -13.08 22.47 -5.12
C PHE A 318 -13.55 22.59 -3.66
N ASN A 319 -12.99 23.53 -2.89
CA ASN A 319 -13.40 23.77 -1.50
C ASN A 319 -14.86 24.19 -1.41
N ASN A 320 -15.31 25.09 -2.29
CA ASN A 320 -16.72 25.48 -2.35
C ASN A 320 -17.62 24.30 -2.75
N PHE A 321 -17.19 23.46 -3.70
CA PHE A 321 -17.91 22.24 -4.04
C PHE A 321 -18.03 21.29 -2.84
N MET A 322 -16.95 21.06 -2.09
CA MET A 322 -16.96 20.18 -0.91
C MET A 322 -17.87 20.73 0.20
N ALA A 323 -17.89 22.04 0.39
CA ALA A 323 -18.78 22.71 1.36
C ALA A 323 -20.27 22.47 1.07
N GLU A 324 -20.63 22.27 -0.20
CA GLU A 324 -22.00 21.94 -0.62
C GLU A 324 -22.25 20.43 -0.67
N TRP A 325 -21.23 19.65 -1.07
CA TRP A 325 -21.37 18.22 -1.36
C TRP A 325 -21.29 17.33 -0.10
N LEU A 326 -20.50 17.70 0.91
CA LEU A 326 -20.31 16.96 2.16
C LEU A 326 -21.55 16.95 3.08
N PRO A 327 -22.22 18.09 3.35
CA PRO A 327 -23.27 18.14 4.39
C PRO A 327 -24.37 17.07 4.26
N PRO A 328 -24.89 16.75 3.05
CA PRO A 328 -25.92 15.72 2.90
C PRO A 328 -25.47 14.29 3.27
N ILE A 329 -24.17 14.02 3.31
CA ILE A 329 -23.62 12.71 3.70
C ILE A 329 -22.80 12.76 4.99
N TRP A 330 -22.63 13.91 5.63
CA TRP A 330 -21.67 14.09 6.72
C TRP A 330 -21.83 13.09 7.88
N SER A 331 -23.06 12.63 8.13
CA SER A 331 -23.33 11.58 9.14
C SER A 331 -22.61 10.25 8.91
N SER A 332 -22.15 9.95 7.69
CA SER A 332 -21.38 8.76 7.37
C SER A 332 -19.86 8.96 7.47
N LEU A 333 -19.36 10.18 7.66
CA LEU A 333 -17.93 10.49 7.69
C LEU A 333 -17.49 11.10 9.04
N ALA A 334 -18.39 11.79 9.72
CA ALA A 334 -18.11 12.46 10.99
C ALA A 334 -17.95 11.44 12.13
N ARG A 335 -16.76 11.42 12.76
CA ARG A 335 -16.47 10.56 13.92
C ARG A 335 -16.84 9.09 13.68
N THR A 336 -16.57 8.62 12.47
CA THR A 336 -16.76 7.23 12.10
C THR A 336 -15.43 6.48 12.11
N ASN A 337 -15.53 5.15 12.20
CA ASN A 337 -14.39 4.25 12.05
C ASN A 337 -14.51 3.45 10.75
N GLY A 338 -13.38 3.03 10.17
CA GLY A 338 -13.36 2.12 9.05
C GLY A 338 -13.93 0.75 9.40
N GLY A 339 -14.80 0.24 8.53
CA GLY A 339 -15.43 -1.07 8.66
C GLY A 339 -14.72 -2.17 7.88
N GLY A 340 -14.81 -3.40 8.37
CA GLY A 340 -14.12 -4.58 7.87
C GLY A 340 -12.75 -4.83 8.53
N TYR A 341 -12.45 -4.15 9.63
CA TYR A 341 -11.15 -4.16 10.33
C TYR A 341 -11.35 -4.33 11.85
N MET A 342 -10.55 -3.60 12.65
CA MET A 342 -10.57 -3.55 14.12
C MET A 342 -11.95 -3.33 14.74
N TYR A 343 -12.78 -2.49 14.13
CA TYR A 343 -14.07 -2.07 14.71
C TYR A 343 -15.25 -2.94 14.25
N GLY A 344 -14.98 -4.06 13.56
CA GLY A 344 -16.00 -4.87 12.91
C GLY A 344 -16.47 -4.24 11.60
N GLY A 345 -17.71 -4.50 11.19
CA GLY A 345 -18.31 -3.97 9.96
C GLY A 345 -18.26 -4.93 8.76
N MET A 346 -19.00 -4.58 7.71
CA MET A 346 -19.03 -5.29 6.42
C MET A 346 -17.69 -5.17 5.67
N GLN A 347 -17.50 -5.98 4.63
CA GLN A 347 -16.24 -6.03 3.89
C GLN A 347 -16.11 -4.85 2.89
N PRO A 348 -15.08 -3.99 3.01
CA PRO A 348 -14.75 -2.97 2.01
C PRO A 348 -14.02 -3.60 0.79
N GLY A 349 -13.81 -2.80 -0.24
CA GLY A 349 -13.00 -3.15 -1.42
C GLY A 349 -13.84 -3.36 -2.68
N PHE A 350 -13.37 -4.25 -3.56
CA PHE A 350 -14.08 -4.56 -4.81
C PHE A 350 -15.30 -5.45 -4.57
N TRP A 351 -16.40 -5.08 -5.20
CA TRP A 351 -17.70 -5.72 -5.15
C TRP A 351 -18.24 -5.93 -6.57
N ASN A 352 -19.11 -6.93 -6.74
CA ASN A 352 -19.73 -7.26 -8.03
C ASN A 352 -18.75 -7.14 -9.22
N ASP A 353 -19.22 -6.55 -10.30
CA ASP A 353 -18.60 -6.38 -11.60
C ASP A 353 -17.87 -5.03 -11.68
N GLY A 354 -16.86 -4.87 -10.82
CA GLY A 354 -15.99 -3.69 -10.81
C GLY A 354 -16.47 -2.52 -9.94
N ALA A 355 -17.54 -2.71 -9.16
CA ALA A 355 -17.87 -1.75 -8.12
C ALA A 355 -16.76 -1.73 -7.06
N HIS A 356 -16.50 -0.56 -6.48
CA HIS A 356 -15.50 -0.42 -5.43
C HIS A 356 -15.99 0.58 -4.38
N GLY A 357 -15.73 0.28 -3.11
CA GLY A 357 -16.24 1.08 -2.03
C GLY A 357 -15.63 0.74 -0.68
N VAL A 358 -16.04 1.51 0.33
CA VAL A 358 -15.58 1.36 1.70
C VAL A 358 -16.75 1.38 2.67
N ILE A 359 -16.48 0.97 3.91
CA ILE A 359 -17.48 0.95 4.98
C ILE A 359 -17.03 1.91 6.07
N THR A 360 -17.95 2.75 6.55
CA THR A 360 -17.74 3.51 7.79
C THR A 360 -18.76 3.10 8.84
N LEU A 361 -18.38 3.24 10.11
CA LEU A 361 -19.13 2.76 11.26
C LEU A 361 -19.39 3.89 12.25
N ALA A 362 -20.64 4.01 12.69
CA ALA A 362 -21.06 4.89 13.77
C ALA A 362 -21.97 4.10 14.74
N GLY A 363 -21.39 3.60 15.83
CA GLY A 363 -22.10 2.69 16.73
C GLY A 363 -22.56 1.41 16.01
N GLY A 364 -23.86 1.07 16.10
CA GLY A 364 -24.43 -0.08 15.39
C GLY A 364 -24.84 0.17 13.93
N THR A 365 -24.64 1.40 13.44
CA THR A 365 -24.95 1.79 12.05
C THR A 365 -23.71 1.64 11.18
N GLN A 366 -23.89 1.10 9.98
CA GLN A 366 -22.84 1.00 8.98
C GLN A 366 -23.25 1.80 7.75
N TYR A 367 -22.29 2.45 7.10
CA TYR A 367 -22.52 3.15 5.85
C TYR A 367 -21.72 2.47 4.74
N VAL A 368 -22.41 2.08 3.69
CA VAL A 368 -21.81 1.52 2.48
C VAL A 368 -21.59 2.66 1.50
N HIS A 369 -20.33 3.05 1.33
CA HIS A 369 -19.91 4.07 0.36
C HIS A 369 -19.57 3.39 -0.96
N VAL A 370 -20.25 3.77 -2.04
CA VAL A 370 -19.99 3.24 -3.39
C VAL A 370 -19.32 4.33 -4.22
N LEU A 371 -17.99 4.26 -4.27
CA LEU A 371 -17.10 5.23 -4.93
C LEU A 371 -16.90 4.90 -6.41
N THR A 372 -17.07 3.64 -6.78
CA THR A 372 -17.18 3.21 -8.17
C THR A 372 -18.40 2.35 -8.31
N LYS A 373 -19.33 2.80 -9.16
CA LYS A 373 -20.58 2.10 -9.41
C LYS A 373 -20.33 0.77 -10.17
N PRO A 374 -21.18 -0.25 -9.95
CA PRO A 374 -21.19 -1.45 -10.79
C PRO A 374 -21.49 -1.11 -12.25
N VAL A 375 -21.01 -1.95 -13.16
CA VAL A 375 -21.07 -1.68 -14.60
C VAL A 375 -22.36 -2.22 -15.23
N SER A 376 -22.93 -3.29 -14.70
CA SER A 376 -23.90 -4.16 -15.38
C SER A 376 -25.29 -4.20 -14.75
N GLN A 377 -25.42 -3.86 -13.46
CA GLN A 377 -26.66 -4.05 -12.71
C GLN A 377 -26.98 -2.87 -11.79
N ASP A 378 -28.28 -2.64 -11.60
CA ASP A 378 -28.81 -1.70 -10.62
C ASP A 378 -28.78 -2.29 -9.19
N LEU A 379 -27.66 -2.91 -8.80
CA LEU A 379 -27.48 -3.49 -7.47
C LEU A 379 -26.04 -3.42 -6.95
N VAL A 380 -25.90 -3.28 -5.64
CA VAL A 380 -24.62 -3.39 -4.93
C VAL A 380 -24.65 -4.66 -4.09
N ARG A 381 -23.66 -5.54 -4.22
CA ARG A 381 -23.56 -6.77 -3.41
C ARG A 381 -22.17 -6.94 -2.84
N LEU A 382 -22.11 -7.07 -1.52
CA LEU A 382 -20.90 -7.09 -0.71
C LEU A 382 -21.03 -8.14 0.41
N ARG A 383 -19.91 -8.61 0.95
CA ARG A 383 -19.93 -9.54 2.09
C ARG A 383 -20.49 -8.86 3.32
N ASP A 384 -21.43 -9.53 3.96
CA ASP A 384 -22.13 -9.00 5.14
C ASP A 384 -21.35 -9.17 6.44
N ASN A 385 -20.27 -9.97 6.44
CA ASN A 385 -19.47 -10.30 7.63
C ASN A 385 -20.34 -10.79 8.82
N GLY A 386 -21.41 -11.53 8.52
CA GLY A 386 -22.34 -12.05 9.51
C GLY A 386 -23.31 -11.03 10.09
N TYR A 387 -23.25 -9.75 9.70
CA TYR A 387 -24.17 -8.73 10.22
C TYR A 387 -25.57 -8.92 9.67
N ARG A 388 -26.56 -9.11 10.55
CA ARG A 388 -27.96 -9.27 10.15
C ARG A 388 -28.55 -7.91 9.76
N VAL A 389 -28.93 -7.75 8.50
CA VAL A 389 -29.44 -6.47 7.99
C VAL A 389 -30.95 -6.37 8.22
N THR A 390 -31.39 -5.21 8.72
CA THR A 390 -32.81 -4.93 9.00
C THR A 390 -33.38 -3.80 8.14
N GLY A 391 -32.54 -2.95 7.56
CA GLY A 391 -32.98 -1.88 6.67
C GLY A 391 -31.83 -1.20 5.94
N VAL A 392 -32.15 -0.66 4.75
CA VAL A 392 -31.22 0.08 3.90
C VAL A 392 -31.89 1.36 3.41
N THR A 393 -31.25 2.50 3.62
CA THR A 393 -31.71 3.82 3.14
C THR A 393 -30.56 4.61 2.53
N ASP A 394 -30.82 5.39 1.48
CA ASP A 394 -29.85 6.36 0.97
C ASP A 394 -29.67 7.52 1.97
N VAL A 395 -28.42 7.89 2.26
CA VAL A 395 -28.10 8.90 3.29
C VAL A 395 -28.58 10.29 2.88
N ARG A 396 -28.44 10.67 1.60
CA ARG A 396 -28.78 12.01 1.10
C ARG A 396 -30.28 12.26 1.07
N THR A 397 -31.04 11.24 0.67
CA THR A 397 -32.47 11.35 0.32
C THR A 397 -33.39 10.69 1.33
N GLY A 398 -32.88 9.78 2.17
CA GLY A 398 -33.68 8.95 3.07
C GLY A 398 -34.49 7.87 2.35
N LYS A 399 -34.37 7.73 1.02
CA LYS A 399 -35.10 6.73 0.23
C LYS A 399 -34.75 5.33 0.73
N SER A 400 -35.77 4.53 1.05
CA SER A 400 -35.60 3.12 1.41
C SER A 400 -35.32 2.26 0.18
N PHE A 401 -34.40 1.31 0.33
CA PHE A 401 -34.07 0.34 -0.72
C PHE A 401 -34.51 -1.07 -0.32
N ARG A 402 -34.92 -1.84 -1.33
CA ARG A 402 -35.10 -3.28 -1.17
C ARG A 402 -33.73 -3.93 -1.07
N PHE A 403 -33.63 -4.98 -0.27
CA PHE A 403 -32.40 -5.76 -0.18
C PHE A 403 -32.70 -7.25 -0.08
N ASN A 404 -31.73 -8.06 -0.51
CA ASN A 404 -31.65 -9.49 -0.22
C ASN A 404 -30.42 -9.73 0.66
N GLN A 405 -30.50 -10.72 1.55
CA GLN A 405 -29.34 -11.21 2.28
C GLN A 405 -29.30 -12.73 2.20
N SER A 406 -28.20 -13.28 1.66
CA SER A 406 -28.01 -14.73 1.46
C SER A 406 -26.56 -15.05 1.11
N GLY A 407 -26.10 -16.25 1.43
CA GLY A 407 -24.74 -16.72 1.10
C GLY A 407 -23.61 -15.93 1.75
N GLY A 408 -23.90 -15.18 2.82
CA GLY A 408 -22.93 -14.27 3.46
C GLY A 408 -22.75 -12.93 2.74
N TYR A 409 -23.74 -12.54 1.94
CA TYR A 409 -23.74 -11.27 1.22
C TYR A 409 -25.02 -10.48 1.47
N LEU A 410 -24.87 -9.17 1.62
CA LEU A 410 -25.94 -8.19 1.43
C LEU A 410 -26.01 -7.83 -0.05
N SER A 411 -27.21 -7.70 -0.60
CA SER A 411 -27.46 -7.16 -1.94
C SER A 411 -28.52 -6.08 -1.89
N ILE A 412 -28.12 -4.83 -2.16
CA ILE A 412 -28.97 -3.64 -2.22
C ILE A 412 -29.51 -3.52 -3.65
N LEU A 413 -30.84 -3.46 -3.82
CA LEU A 413 -31.51 -3.65 -5.11
C LEU A 413 -32.19 -2.38 -5.62
N GLY A 414 -32.18 -2.20 -6.94
CA GLY A 414 -32.90 -1.10 -7.61
C GLY A 414 -32.19 0.24 -7.49
N VAL A 415 -30.86 0.22 -7.51
CA VAL A 415 -30.01 1.42 -7.48
C VAL A 415 -29.89 1.99 -8.89
N THR A 416 -30.79 2.90 -9.23
CA THR A 416 -30.83 3.55 -10.55
C THR A 416 -30.34 4.99 -10.54
N ALA A 417 -30.22 5.60 -9.35
CA ALA A 417 -29.69 6.93 -9.15
C ALA A 417 -28.37 6.82 -8.40
N TRP A 418 -27.29 7.25 -9.04
CA TRP A 418 -25.93 7.22 -8.50
C TRP A 418 -25.44 8.65 -8.35
N ASP A 419 -24.86 8.97 -7.20
CA ASP A 419 -24.03 10.17 -7.06
C ASP A 419 -22.77 10.01 -7.91
N THR A 420 -22.27 11.12 -8.44
CA THR A 420 -21.08 11.14 -9.30
C THR A 420 -19.83 10.64 -8.59
N TYR A 421 -19.70 10.87 -7.28
CA TYR A 421 -18.48 10.62 -6.52
C TYR A 421 -18.66 9.59 -5.40
N ASP A 422 -19.81 9.60 -4.70
CA ASP A 422 -20.09 8.66 -3.62
C ASP A 422 -21.60 8.47 -3.37
N THR A 423 -22.09 7.28 -3.71
CA THR A 423 -23.44 6.86 -3.36
C THR A 423 -23.41 6.14 -2.02
N VAL A 424 -24.05 6.72 -1.00
CA VAL A 424 -23.94 6.25 0.39
C VAL A 424 -25.26 5.64 0.87
N PHE A 425 -25.20 4.39 1.30
CA PHE A 425 -26.31 3.70 1.96
C PHE A 425 -26.08 3.59 3.46
N LYS A 426 -27.03 4.08 4.26
CA LYS A 426 -27.14 3.73 5.67
C LYS A 426 -27.74 2.33 5.79
N VAL A 427 -26.99 1.42 6.37
CA VAL A 427 -27.40 0.03 6.63
C VAL A 427 -27.58 -0.16 8.14
N THR A 428 -28.80 -0.47 8.54
CA THR A 428 -29.12 -0.79 9.95
C THR A 428 -28.97 -2.29 10.16
N THR A 429 -28.27 -2.67 11.23
CA THR A 429 -27.96 -4.07 11.53
C THR A 429 -28.38 -4.45 12.95
N ASP A 430 -28.64 -5.73 13.16
CA ASP A 430 -29.01 -6.36 14.44
C ASP A 430 -27.90 -7.33 14.88
N GLY A 431 -26.69 -6.79 15.03
CA GLY A 431 -25.50 -7.55 15.42
C GLY A 431 -25.06 -8.60 14.40
N GLN A 432 -24.07 -9.42 14.79
CA GLN A 432 -23.61 -10.55 14.00
C GLN A 432 -24.36 -11.83 14.37
N LEU A 433 -24.70 -12.63 13.37
CA LEU A 433 -25.35 -13.93 13.50
C LEU A 433 -24.53 -14.99 12.75
N GLY A 434 -24.53 -16.23 13.26
CA GLY A 434 -23.90 -17.34 12.56
C GLY A 434 -22.39 -17.46 12.76
N LEU A 435 -21.83 -16.78 13.77
CA LEU A 435 -20.42 -16.85 14.17
C LEU A 435 -20.30 -17.45 15.58
N TYR A 436 -19.27 -18.26 15.81
CA TYR A 436 -18.94 -18.71 17.17
C TYR A 436 -18.32 -17.57 17.99
N PRO A 437 -18.65 -17.46 19.29
CA PRO A 437 -17.91 -16.58 20.20
C PRO A 437 -16.44 -16.96 20.22
N GLN A 438 -15.54 -15.97 20.15
CA GLN A 438 -14.09 -16.21 20.15
C GLN A 438 -13.62 -17.01 21.38
N SER A 439 -14.21 -16.73 22.55
CA SER A 439 -13.96 -17.45 23.81
C SER A 439 -14.26 -18.96 23.78
N MET A 440 -15.02 -19.45 22.79
CA MET A 440 -15.26 -20.88 22.59
C MET A 440 -14.11 -21.56 21.82
N LEU A 441 -13.39 -20.81 21.00
CA LEU A 441 -12.36 -21.33 20.12
C LEU A 441 -11.03 -21.46 20.85
N LYS A 442 -10.23 -22.45 20.43
CA LYS A 442 -8.81 -22.53 20.80
C LYS A 442 -7.98 -22.63 19.54
N ALA A 443 -6.88 -21.90 19.48
CA ALA A 443 -5.98 -21.92 18.35
C ALA A 443 -4.60 -22.47 18.73
N THR A 444 -4.05 -23.31 17.86
CA THR A 444 -2.66 -23.79 17.90
C THR A 444 -2.03 -23.58 16.54
N ALA A 445 -0.73 -23.31 16.48
CA ALA A 445 -0.01 -23.17 15.22
C ALA A 445 1.26 -24.02 15.18
N SER A 446 1.72 -24.39 13.97
CA SER A 446 3.00 -25.11 13.76
C SER A 446 4.22 -24.24 14.06
N SER A 447 4.07 -22.92 13.97
CA SER A 447 5.07 -21.92 14.34
C SER A 447 4.40 -20.69 14.96
N ALA A 448 5.11 -20.01 15.85
CA ALA A 448 4.69 -18.72 16.36
C ALA A 448 5.93 -17.96 16.87
N ALA A 449 5.95 -16.64 16.72
CA ALA A 449 6.93 -15.82 17.42
C ALA A 449 6.62 -15.84 18.93
N ALA A 450 7.64 -15.70 19.78
CA ALA A 450 7.52 -15.92 21.23
C ALA A 450 6.40 -15.08 21.90
N ASP A 451 6.25 -13.83 21.49
CA ASP A 451 5.27 -12.89 22.06
C ASP A 451 3.96 -12.78 21.27
N HIS A 452 3.83 -13.54 20.17
CA HIS A 452 2.69 -13.51 19.26
C HIS A 452 2.15 -14.93 19.00
N PRO A 453 1.65 -15.62 20.05
CA PRO A 453 1.21 -17.01 19.96
C PRO A 453 -0.10 -17.15 19.19
N ALA A 454 -0.39 -18.37 18.73
CA ALA A 454 -1.63 -18.69 18.02
C ALA A 454 -2.92 -18.31 18.78
N ALA A 455 -2.86 -18.24 20.12
CA ALA A 455 -4.00 -17.82 20.94
C ALA A 455 -4.49 -16.39 20.60
N GLY A 456 -3.62 -15.51 20.08
CA GLY A 456 -4.00 -14.17 19.62
C GLY A 456 -5.07 -14.18 18.52
N LEU A 457 -5.14 -15.25 17.71
CA LEU A 457 -6.13 -15.38 16.64
C LEU A 457 -7.58 -15.43 17.12
N VAL A 458 -7.80 -15.80 18.38
CA VAL A 458 -9.14 -16.11 18.94
C VAL A 458 -9.36 -15.55 20.35
N ASP A 459 -8.54 -14.60 20.79
CA ASP A 459 -8.70 -13.97 22.11
C ASP A 459 -9.76 -12.84 22.13
N GLY A 460 -10.19 -12.40 20.94
CA GLY A 460 -11.16 -11.31 20.77
C GLY A 460 -10.57 -9.90 20.93
N VAL A 461 -9.24 -9.76 20.94
CA VAL A 461 -8.52 -8.50 21.06
C VAL A 461 -7.79 -8.23 19.75
N TYR A 462 -8.35 -7.37 18.90
CA TYR A 462 -7.80 -7.16 17.55
C TYR A 462 -6.31 -6.77 17.48
N PRO A 463 -5.76 -5.95 18.40
CA PRO A 463 -4.33 -5.63 18.35
C PRO A 463 -3.40 -6.77 18.78
N SER A 464 -3.90 -7.84 19.41
CA SER A 464 -3.13 -9.08 19.51
C SER A 464 -3.18 -9.78 18.16
N TYR A 465 -2.04 -10.31 17.76
CA TYR A 465 -1.90 -11.03 16.50
C TYR A 465 -1.02 -12.25 16.71
N TRP A 466 -1.21 -13.23 15.83
CA TRP A 466 -0.27 -14.32 15.66
C TRP A 466 0.74 -13.96 14.56
N ASP A 467 2.02 -14.24 14.82
CA ASP A 467 3.11 -14.09 13.87
C ASP A 467 3.66 -15.47 13.51
N ALA A 468 3.73 -15.79 12.21
CA ALA A 468 4.18 -17.10 11.73
C ALA A 468 5.69 -17.38 11.95
N ASP A 469 6.46 -16.40 12.45
CA ASP A 469 7.91 -16.51 12.73
C ASP A 469 8.74 -16.86 11.48
N GLY A 470 8.29 -16.36 10.32
CA GLY A 470 8.94 -16.58 9.03
C GLY A 470 8.99 -18.03 8.54
N LYS A 471 8.21 -18.94 9.13
CA LYS A 471 8.20 -20.36 8.79
C LYS A 471 7.00 -20.68 7.90
N PHE A 472 7.26 -21.25 6.73
CA PHE A 472 6.21 -21.70 5.80
C PHE A 472 6.48 -23.14 5.29
N PRO A 473 5.44 -23.95 5.05
CA PRO A 473 4.03 -23.66 5.31
C PRO A 473 3.74 -23.52 6.82
N ALA A 474 2.86 -22.58 7.18
CA ALA A 474 2.40 -22.39 8.55
C ALA A 474 0.98 -22.93 8.70
N THR A 475 0.79 -23.81 9.68
CA THR A 475 -0.50 -24.45 9.95
C THR A 475 -1.12 -23.81 11.18
N VAL A 476 -2.36 -23.35 11.07
CA VAL A 476 -3.22 -22.97 12.20
C VAL A 476 -4.32 -24.02 12.35
N THR A 477 -4.54 -24.52 13.56
CA THR A 477 -5.68 -25.40 13.90
C THR A 477 -6.57 -24.72 14.93
N LEU A 478 -7.85 -24.57 14.61
CA LEU A 478 -8.92 -24.07 15.46
C LEU A 478 -9.72 -25.25 16.02
N ASP A 479 -9.76 -25.41 17.35
CA ASP A 479 -10.60 -26.39 18.06
C ASP A 479 -11.91 -25.73 18.52
N LEU A 480 -13.04 -26.24 18.02
CA LEU A 480 -14.41 -25.86 18.36
C LEU A 480 -14.89 -26.52 19.67
N GLY A 481 -14.03 -27.28 20.34
CA GLY A 481 -14.26 -28.00 21.60
C GLY A 481 -15.01 -29.32 21.44
N ARG A 482 -15.91 -29.41 20.46
CA ARG A 482 -16.65 -30.63 20.08
C ARG A 482 -17.05 -30.55 18.59
N PRO A 483 -17.51 -31.66 17.98
CA PRO A 483 -18.08 -31.59 16.62
C PRO A 483 -19.24 -30.59 16.55
N GLN A 484 -19.13 -29.65 15.61
CA GLN A 484 -20.01 -28.50 15.40
C GLN A 484 -20.11 -28.19 13.89
N PRO A 485 -21.19 -27.54 13.42
CA PRO A 485 -21.26 -27.03 12.06
C PRO A 485 -20.22 -25.93 11.80
N ALA A 486 -19.61 -25.92 10.62
CA ALA A 486 -18.72 -24.85 10.16
C ALA A 486 -18.94 -24.62 8.66
N THR A 487 -19.06 -23.36 8.24
CA THR A 487 -19.39 -22.96 6.87
C THR A 487 -18.34 -22.05 6.24
N TYR A 488 -17.69 -21.19 7.01
CA TYR A 488 -16.63 -20.31 6.54
C TYR A 488 -15.66 -19.90 7.64
N LEU A 489 -14.49 -19.39 7.22
CA LEU A 489 -13.56 -18.63 8.05
C LEU A 489 -13.59 -17.16 7.63
N ALA A 490 -13.59 -16.24 8.59
CA ALA A 490 -13.35 -14.82 8.36
C ALA A 490 -11.97 -14.47 8.94
N VAL A 491 -11.04 -14.02 8.10
CA VAL A 491 -9.63 -13.84 8.42
C VAL A 491 -9.28 -12.36 8.33
N ASN A 492 -8.96 -11.74 9.46
CA ASN A 492 -8.41 -10.39 9.53
C ASN A 492 -6.88 -10.48 9.63
N GLN A 493 -6.20 -9.96 8.62
CA GLN A 493 -4.74 -9.92 8.57
C GLN A 493 -4.27 -8.56 9.04
N THR A 494 -3.13 -8.53 9.73
CA THR A 494 -2.57 -7.28 10.22
C THR A 494 -2.31 -6.33 9.05
N GLU A 495 -2.73 -5.07 9.16
CA GLU A 495 -2.60 -4.08 8.10
C GLU A 495 -1.21 -3.41 8.13
N TRP A 496 -0.16 -4.22 8.02
CA TRP A 496 1.24 -3.80 8.21
C TRP A 496 2.09 -3.78 6.93
N SER A 497 1.45 -3.96 5.77
CA SER A 497 2.09 -3.89 4.46
C SER A 497 1.12 -3.36 3.40
N PRO A 498 1.61 -2.80 2.29
CA PRO A 498 0.79 -2.51 1.11
C PRO A 498 0.11 -3.78 0.58
N THR A 499 -0.92 -3.61 -0.26
CA THR A 499 -1.66 -4.73 -0.86
C THR A 499 -1.05 -5.27 -2.14
N HIS A 500 0.00 -4.67 -2.68
CA HIS A 500 0.57 -5.08 -3.95
C HIS A 500 2.04 -4.68 -4.08
N ALA A 501 2.74 -5.33 -5.02
CA ALA A 501 4.10 -4.99 -5.38
C ALA A 501 4.18 -3.56 -5.92
N ARG A 502 5.03 -2.74 -5.31
CA ARG A 502 5.29 -1.34 -5.71
C ARG A 502 6.67 -0.89 -5.26
N GLU A 503 7.00 0.36 -5.54
CA GLU A 503 8.24 1.00 -5.09
C GLU A 503 7.90 2.37 -4.50
N SER A 504 8.47 2.69 -3.33
CA SER A 504 8.41 4.04 -2.74
C SER A 504 9.82 4.51 -2.48
N PHE A 505 10.20 5.67 -3.02
CA PHE A 505 11.53 6.27 -2.77
C PHE A 505 12.70 5.29 -3.01
N GLY A 506 12.54 4.42 -4.01
CA GLY A 506 13.50 3.38 -4.37
C GLY A 506 13.48 2.10 -3.52
N ARG A 507 12.60 2.01 -2.53
CA ARG A 507 12.42 0.82 -1.70
C ARG A 507 11.32 -0.05 -2.30
N PRO A 508 11.62 -1.30 -2.71
CA PRO A 508 10.58 -2.24 -3.13
C PRO A 508 9.69 -2.60 -1.94
N GLU A 509 8.39 -2.60 -2.18
CA GLU A 509 7.36 -2.98 -1.24
C GLU A 509 6.48 -4.06 -1.86
N ASP A 510 5.90 -4.92 -1.03
CA ASP A 510 4.96 -5.95 -1.48
C ASP A 510 4.09 -6.39 -0.28
N SER A 511 3.14 -7.30 -0.50
CA SER A 511 2.14 -7.68 0.50
C SER A 511 2.57 -8.87 1.36
N ALA A 512 2.59 -8.71 2.68
CA ALA A 512 2.81 -9.79 3.64
C ALA A 512 1.57 -10.69 3.86
N ARG A 513 0.51 -10.50 3.08
CA ARG A 513 -0.75 -11.25 3.23
C ARG A 513 -0.62 -12.67 2.71
N ILE A 514 -1.48 -13.56 3.22
CA ILE A 514 -1.70 -14.92 2.71
C ILE A 514 -1.90 -14.85 1.19
N LYS A 515 -1.13 -15.65 0.45
CA LYS A 515 -1.39 -15.92 -0.96
C LYS A 515 -2.04 -17.29 -1.09
N ASP A 516 -1.25 -18.37 -1.10
CA ASP A 516 -1.78 -19.71 -1.30
C ASP A 516 -2.14 -20.39 0.04
N TYR A 517 -3.30 -21.06 0.11
CA TYR A 517 -3.73 -21.77 1.31
C TYR A 517 -4.51 -23.05 1.01
N THR A 518 -4.59 -23.94 2.01
CA THR A 518 -5.57 -25.03 2.05
C THR A 518 -6.34 -25.04 3.38
N VAL A 519 -7.58 -25.51 3.35
CA VAL A 519 -8.37 -25.76 4.57
C VAL A 519 -8.79 -27.21 4.64
N SER A 520 -8.57 -27.82 5.81
CA SER A 520 -9.00 -29.17 6.14
C SER A 520 -9.83 -29.19 7.41
N VAL A 521 -10.76 -30.14 7.51
CA VAL A 521 -11.59 -30.33 8.71
C VAL A 521 -11.44 -31.74 9.28
N SER A 522 -11.66 -31.87 10.58
CA SER A 522 -11.65 -33.14 11.28
C SER A 522 -12.62 -33.14 12.47
N VAL A 523 -13.22 -34.29 12.78
CA VAL A 523 -14.03 -34.49 13.99
C VAL A 523 -13.21 -35.04 15.16
N ASP A 524 -12.09 -35.71 14.88
CA ASP A 524 -11.28 -36.44 15.87
C ASP A 524 -9.83 -35.95 15.98
N GLY A 525 -9.40 -35.04 15.10
CA GLY A 525 -8.04 -34.48 15.05
C GLY A 525 -7.01 -35.41 14.39
N ARG A 526 -7.43 -36.57 13.87
CA ARG A 526 -6.56 -37.59 13.25
C ARG A 526 -6.85 -37.75 11.78
N HIS A 527 -8.14 -37.85 11.42
CA HIS A 527 -8.57 -38.00 10.04
C HIS A 527 -8.98 -36.63 9.50
N TRP A 528 -8.26 -36.17 8.48
CA TRP A 528 -8.44 -34.85 7.90
C TRP A 528 -9.01 -34.95 6.49
N LYS A 529 -10.05 -34.16 6.21
CA LYS A 529 -10.62 -33.97 4.89
C LYS A 529 -10.30 -32.56 4.42
N GLN A 530 -9.56 -32.42 3.32
CA GLN A 530 -9.41 -31.13 2.66
C GLN A 530 -10.75 -30.69 2.06
N VAL A 531 -11.16 -29.46 2.35
CA VAL A 531 -12.45 -28.88 1.92
C VAL A 531 -12.28 -27.64 1.07
N ARG A 532 -11.11 -27.01 1.07
CA ARG A 532 -10.76 -25.86 0.21
C ARG A 532 -9.26 -25.84 -0.08
N ALA A 533 -8.88 -25.39 -1.26
CA ALA A 533 -7.52 -24.97 -1.60
C ALA A 533 -7.63 -23.87 -2.65
N ASP A 534 -7.00 -22.72 -2.40
CA ASP A 534 -7.12 -21.54 -3.26
C ASP A 534 -6.04 -20.50 -2.97
N ALA A 535 -6.03 -19.41 -3.73
CA ALA A 535 -5.33 -18.19 -3.38
C ALA A 535 -6.29 -17.18 -2.71
N MET A 536 -5.80 -16.43 -1.72
CA MET A 536 -6.51 -15.34 -1.08
C MET A 536 -6.12 -14.01 -1.76
N PRO A 537 -7.08 -13.18 -2.22
CA PRO A 537 -6.78 -11.87 -2.76
C PRO A 537 -5.97 -11.02 -1.80
N SER A 538 -4.94 -10.35 -2.33
CA SER A 538 -4.18 -9.37 -1.55
C SER A 538 -4.99 -8.08 -1.43
N ARG A 539 -5.86 -8.02 -0.41
CA ARG A 539 -6.76 -6.90 -0.16
C ARG A 539 -6.75 -6.54 1.32
N ARG A 540 -7.08 -5.28 1.61
CA ARG A 540 -7.29 -4.81 2.98
C ARG A 540 -8.61 -5.33 3.53
N GLY A 541 -8.70 -5.42 4.85
CA GLY A 541 -9.88 -5.83 5.59
C GLY A 541 -10.12 -7.33 5.54
N VAL A 542 -11.12 -7.76 6.29
CA VAL A 542 -11.49 -9.16 6.47
C VAL A 542 -11.62 -9.90 5.13
N GLN A 543 -10.97 -11.06 5.01
CA GLN A 543 -11.10 -11.97 3.88
C GLN A 543 -11.85 -13.24 4.29
N PHE A 544 -12.62 -13.82 3.38
CA PHE A 544 -13.47 -14.99 3.67
C PHE A 544 -13.00 -16.24 2.95
N ILE A 545 -13.03 -17.36 3.66
CA ILE A 545 -12.81 -18.69 3.09
C ILE A 545 -14.07 -19.52 3.33
N ASP A 546 -14.93 -19.65 2.31
CA ASP A 546 -16.08 -20.55 2.38
C ASP A 546 -15.63 -22.01 2.21
N ILE A 547 -16.11 -22.87 3.09
CA ILE A 547 -15.77 -24.30 3.14
C ILE A 547 -16.99 -25.21 2.97
N GLY A 548 -18.16 -24.65 2.65
CA GLY A 548 -19.43 -25.38 2.59
C GLY A 548 -19.85 -25.90 3.95
N HIS A 549 -20.99 -26.58 4.05
CA HIS A 549 -21.49 -27.07 5.32
C HIS A 549 -20.71 -28.30 5.81
N GLN A 550 -19.79 -28.09 6.74
CA GLN A 550 -18.98 -29.15 7.36
C GLN A 550 -19.43 -29.44 8.79
N LEU A 551 -19.34 -30.70 9.20
CA LEU A 551 -19.33 -31.07 10.62
C LEU A 551 -17.88 -31.25 11.07
N ALA A 552 -17.39 -30.37 11.93
CA ALA A 552 -15.99 -30.31 12.33
C ALA A 552 -15.86 -30.06 13.84
N ARG A 553 -14.88 -30.69 14.47
CA ARG A 553 -14.33 -30.22 15.75
C ARG A 553 -13.11 -29.35 15.51
N TYR A 554 -12.27 -29.75 14.56
CA TYR A 554 -11.05 -29.04 14.21
C TYR A 554 -11.16 -28.50 12.80
N VAL A 555 -10.82 -27.23 12.62
CA VAL A 555 -10.64 -26.58 11.32
C VAL A 555 -9.18 -26.17 11.21
N LYS A 556 -8.49 -26.63 10.17
CA LYS A 556 -7.07 -26.41 9.96
C LYS A 556 -6.85 -25.59 8.70
N LEU A 557 -6.22 -24.42 8.84
CA LEU A 557 -5.77 -23.54 7.78
C LEU A 557 -4.26 -23.73 7.60
N ASP A 558 -3.85 -24.30 6.47
CA ASP A 558 -2.45 -24.41 6.08
C ASP A 558 -2.13 -23.25 5.12
N VAL A 559 -1.38 -22.26 5.59
CA VAL A 559 -0.86 -21.15 4.79
C VAL A 559 0.43 -21.57 4.13
N LEU A 560 0.44 -21.63 2.80
CA LEU A 560 1.56 -22.18 2.04
C LEU A 560 2.64 -21.13 1.77
N ASN A 561 2.24 -19.88 1.52
CA ASN A 561 3.13 -18.75 1.25
C ASN A 561 2.36 -17.41 1.34
N THR A 562 3.11 -16.32 1.15
CA THR A 562 2.60 -14.93 1.14
C THR A 562 2.77 -14.28 -0.23
N TRP A 563 2.15 -13.12 -0.43
CA TRP A 563 2.26 -12.37 -1.67
C TRP A 563 3.66 -11.78 -1.91
N ALA A 564 4.35 -11.32 -0.88
CA ALA A 564 5.66 -10.72 -1.02
C ALA A 564 6.67 -11.72 -1.62
N GLY A 565 7.43 -11.28 -2.62
CA GLY A 565 8.59 -11.99 -3.16
C GLY A 565 9.91 -11.49 -2.59
N ALA A 566 11.01 -12.20 -2.88
CA ALA A 566 12.34 -11.90 -2.33
C ALA A 566 12.86 -10.48 -2.67
N GLN A 567 12.32 -9.84 -3.70
CA GLN A 567 12.60 -8.44 -4.03
C GLN A 567 12.14 -7.45 -2.96
N SER A 568 11.25 -7.86 -2.05
CA SER A 568 10.71 -7.03 -0.96
C SER A 568 11.06 -7.68 0.39
N PRO A 569 12.35 -7.63 0.80
CA PRO A 569 12.85 -8.42 1.94
C PRO A 569 12.14 -8.07 3.26
N THR A 570 11.66 -6.84 3.42
CA THR A 570 10.89 -6.39 4.58
C THR A 570 9.64 -7.24 4.83
N TYR A 571 8.97 -7.67 3.75
CA TYR A 571 7.69 -8.40 3.82
C TYR A 571 7.80 -9.86 3.35
N PHE A 572 8.91 -10.24 2.72
CA PHE A 572 9.12 -11.57 2.16
C PHE A 572 9.08 -12.66 3.24
N GLY A 573 8.17 -13.63 3.06
CA GLY A 573 8.02 -14.74 4.00
C GLY A 573 7.66 -14.25 5.41
N LYS A 574 6.88 -13.17 5.54
CA LYS A 574 6.38 -12.67 6.82
C LYS A 574 4.85 -12.70 6.79
N LEU A 575 4.24 -13.12 7.90
CA LEU A 575 2.77 -13.16 8.01
C LEU A 575 2.36 -12.85 9.45
N LYS A 576 1.38 -11.95 9.57
CA LYS A 576 0.72 -11.60 10.81
C LYS A 576 -0.79 -11.62 10.60
N ILE A 577 -1.52 -12.27 11.50
CA ILE A 577 -2.98 -12.38 11.47
C ILE A 577 -3.53 -11.94 12.81
N ASP A 578 -4.42 -10.94 12.79
CA ASP A 578 -5.06 -10.37 13.96
C ASP A 578 -6.12 -11.32 14.51
N GLU A 579 -7.00 -11.84 13.65
CA GLU A 579 -8.15 -12.63 14.08
C GLU A 579 -8.61 -13.64 13.03
N ILE A 580 -9.03 -14.83 13.47
CA ILE A 580 -9.84 -15.75 12.65
C ILE A 580 -11.16 -16.04 13.37
N ARG A 581 -12.28 -15.76 12.69
CA ARG A 581 -13.62 -16.15 13.14
C ARG A 581 -14.09 -17.40 12.40
N VAL A 582 -14.85 -18.26 13.08
CA VAL A 582 -15.49 -19.42 12.46
C VAL A 582 -17.00 -19.21 12.37
N GLY A 583 -17.52 -19.23 11.15
CA GLY A 583 -18.95 -19.20 10.88
C GLY A 583 -19.57 -20.58 10.84
N TYR A 584 -20.81 -20.70 11.32
CA TYR A 584 -21.64 -21.91 11.25
C TYR A 584 -22.92 -21.72 10.43
N ALA A 585 -23.27 -20.47 10.10
CA ALA A 585 -24.43 -20.13 9.28
C ALA A 585 -24.25 -18.73 8.66
N TYR A 586 -25.05 -18.43 7.64
CA TYR A 586 -25.13 -17.11 7.02
C TYR A 586 -26.44 -16.41 7.44
N PRO A 587 -26.44 -15.09 7.68
CA PRO A 587 -27.68 -14.34 7.81
C PRO A 587 -28.55 -14.47 6.55
N GLN A 588 -29.87 -14.45 6.73
CA GLN A 588 -30.83 -14.59 5.63
C GLN A 588 -31.96 -13.55 5.69
N ALA A 589 -32.26 -12.96 4.54
CA ALA A 589 -33.42 -12.13 4.27
C ALA A 589 -33.83 -12.30 2.79
N LEU A 590 -34.68 -13.29 2.51
CA LEU A 590 -35.00 -13.76 1.15
C LEU A 590 -36.25 -13.13 0.54
N HIS A 591 -36.88 -12.15 1.21
CA HIS A 591 -38.16 -11.57 0.78
C HIS A 591 -38.10 -10.86 -0.57
N ASN A 592 -36.92 -10.34 -0.94
CA ASN A 592 -36.70 -9.74 -2.25
C ASN A 592 -35.82 -10.68 -3.09
N PRO A 593 -36.33 -11.22 -4.21
CA PRO A 593 -35.52 -12.07 -5.07
C PRO A 593 -34.41 -11.25 -5.76
N LEU A 594 -33.27 -11.89 -5.96
CA LEU A 594 -32.18 -11.33 -6.74
C LEU A 594 -32.47 -11.49 -8.24
N PRO A 595 -32.04 -10.53 -9.09
CA PRO A 595 -32.17 -10.70 -10.52
C PRO A 595 -31.25 -11.82 -11.01
N LEU A 596 -31.73 -12.58 -12.00
CA LEU A 596 -30.94 -13.62 -12.69
C LEU A 596 -30.43 -14.77 -11.81
N GLU A 597 -31.11 -15.04 -10.69
CA GLU A 597 -30.95 -16.30 -9.94
C GLU A 597 -31.49 -17.48 -10.73
N ALA A 598 -30.82 -18.63 -10.64
CA ALA A 598 -31.20 -19.83 -11.37
C ALA A 598 -32.57 -20.37 -10.92
N GLU A 599 -32.83 -20.39 -9.62
CA GLU A 599 -34.06 -20.88 -9.02
C GLU A 599 -35.27 -19.97 -9.26
N SER A 600 -35.05 -18.75 -9.77
CA SER A 600 -36.14 -17.87 -10.19
C SER A 600 -36.86 -18.38 -11.47
N VAL A 601 -36.21 -19.27 -12.22
CA VAL A 601 -36.76 -19.86 -13.45
C VAL A 601 -37.68 -21.03 -13.11
N ARG A 602 -38.93 -20.98 -13.59
CA ARG A 602 -39.94 -22.02 -13.34
C ARG A 602 -39.58 -23.36 -13.98
N GLY A 603 -39.95 -24.45 -13.31
CA GLY A 603 -39.80 -25.82 -13.84
C GLY A 603 -38.37 -26.39 -13.73
N THR A 604 -37.49 -25.72 -12.98
CA THR A 604 -36.12 -26.15 -12.71
C THR A 604 -36.05 -27.10 -11.50
N HIS A 605 -35.00 -27.92 -11.43
CA HIS A 605 -34.74 -28.76 -10.25
C HIS A 605 -33.85 -28.02 -9.25
N VAL A 606 -34.49 -27.40 -8.26
CA VAL A 606 -33.83 -26.61 -7.21
C VAL A 606 -33.32 -27.53 -6.10
N ARG A 607 -32.07 -27.31 -5.67
CA ARG A 607 -31.47 -27.93 -4.47
C ARG A 607 -31.04 -26.86 -3.46
N PRO A 608 -31.04 -27.17 -2.15
CA PRO A 608 -30.48 -26.28 -1.14
C PRO A 608 -28.99 -26.03 -1.34
N CYS A 609 -28.55 -24.80 -1.10
CA CYS A 609 -27.14 -24.42 -1.08
C CYS A 609 -26.95 -23.17 -0.20
N SER A 610 -26.44 -23.33 1.01
CA SER A 610 -26.37 -22.24 2.00
C SER A 610 -25.43 -21.09 1.61
N ALA A 611 -24.35 -21.39 0.88
CA ALA A 611 -23.39 -20.42 0.38
C ALA A 611 -23.80 -19.76 -0.95
N CYS A 612 -24.84 -20.28 -1.62
CA CYS A 612 -25.36 -19.75 -2.87
C CYS A 612 -26.22 -18.50 -2.63
N SER A 613 -26.34 -17.64 -3.65
CA SER A 613 -27.37 -16.61 -3.63
C SER A 613 -28.77 -17.25 -3.59
N GLY A 614 -29.72 -16.56 -2.94
CA GLY A 614 -31.04 -17.13 -2.67
C GLY A 614 -31.04 -18.35 -1.73
N SER A 615 -29.86 -18.82 -1.28
CA SER A 615 -29.65 -20.07 -0.54
C SER A 615 -30.05 -21.34 -1.33
N ALA A 616 -29.99 -21.27 -2.66
CA ALA A 616 -30.40 -22.34 -3.56
C ALA A 616 -29.50 -22.42 -4.81
N ALA A 617 -29.55 -23.56 -5.51
CA ALA A 617 -28.93 -23.72 -6.82
C ALA A 617 -29.78 -24.67 -7.68
N VAL A 618 -29.60 -24.64 -9.00
CA VAL A 618 -30.34 -25.48 -9.95
C VAL A 618 -29.43 -26.50 -10.62
N VAL A 619 -29.88 -27.76 -10.71
CA VAL A 619 -29.25 -28.81 -11.53
C VAL A 619 -30.10 -29.14 -12.76
N GLY A 620 -29.47 -29.66 -13.81
CA GLY A 620 -30.18 -30.12 -15.01
C GLY A 620 -30.47 -29.03 -16.06
N GLY A 621 -29.96 -27.82 -15.86
CA GLY A 621 -29.99 -26.72 -16.82
C GLY A 621 -31.08 -25.67 -16.58
N VAL A 622 -30.83 -24.45 -17.08
CA VAL A 622 -31.67 -23.26 -16.90
C VAL A 622 -31.81 -22.52 -18.22
N THR A 623 -33.01 -22.04 -18.53
CA THR A 623 -33.26 -21.14 -19.66
C THR A 623 -33.80 -19.81 -19.17
N TYR A 624 -32.97 -18.78 -19.23
CA TYR A 624 -33.36 -17.40 -18.98
C TYR A 624 -33.99 -16.82 -20.24
N GLN A 625 -35.25 -16.40 -20.15
CA GLN A 625 -36.04 -15.95 -21.31
C GLN A 625 -35.88 -14.46 -21.62
N ASN A 626 -35.35 -13.66 -20.69
CA ASN A 626 -35.43 -12.21 -20.74
C ASN A 626 -34.16 -11.53 -20.21
N VAL A 627 -32.99 -12.00 -20.65
CA VAL A 627 -31.71 -11.35 -20.33
C VAL A 627 -31.61 -10.07 -21.15
N GLN A 628 -31.58 -8.92 -20.46
CA GLN A 628 -31.60 -7.61 -21.12
C GLN A 628 -30.19 -7.15 -21.49
N ALA A 629 -30.04 -6.60 -22.70
CA ALA A 629 -28.84 -5.88 -23.11
C ALA A 629 -29.24 -4.52 -23.70
N PRO A 630 -28.63 -3.39 -23.28
CA PRO A 630 -29.01 -2.06 -23.75
C PRO A 630 -28.74 -1.85 -25.24
N THR A 631 -27.68 -2.46 -25.75
CA THR A 631 -27.27 -2.41 -27.16
C THR A 631 -26.86 -3.79 -27.65
N ALA A 632 -26.92 -4.03 -28.97
CA ALA A 632 -26.37 -5.26 -29.53
C ALA A 632 -24.83 -5.23 -29.47
N GLY A 633 -24.20 -6.35 -29.13
CA GLY A 633 -22.75 -6.46 -29.06
C GLY A 633 -22.25 -7.67 -28.27
N THR A 634 -20.94 -7.70 -28.02
CA THR A 634 -20.31 -8.71 -27.17
C THR A 634 -20.36 -8.26 -25.71
N TYR A 635 -20.84 -9.15 -24.83
CA TYR A 635 -20.94 -8.93 -23.40
C TYR A 635 -20.18 -10.03 -22.66
N GLU A 636 -19.76 -9.71 -21.44
CA GLU A 636 -19.32 -10.68 -20.46
C GLU A 636 -20.54 -11.33 -19.80
N LEU A 637 -20.66 -12.65 -19.92
CA LEU A 637 -21.58 -13.47 -19.12
C LEU A 637 -20.76 -14.20 -18.07
N GLU A 638 -20.94 -13.84 -16.81
CA GLU A 638 -20.35 -14.57 -15.69
C GLU A 638 -21.36 -15.56 -15.12
N LEU A 639 -20.94 -16.81 -14.98
CA LEU A 639 -21.73 -17.90 -14.42
C LEU A 639 -21.19 -18.22 -13.03
N TYR A 640 -22.09 -18.23 -12.04
CA TYR A 640 -21.79 -18.67 -10.68
C TYR A 640 -22.37 -20.07 -10.51
N GLY A 641 -21.56 -21.03 -10.08
CA GLY A 641 -22.03 -22.40 -9.90
C GLY A 641 -21.16 -23.21 -8.96
N THR A 642 -21.72 -24.31 -8.45
CA THR A 642 -20.98 -25.23 -7.57
C THR A 642 -20.33 -26.33 -8.41
N PRO A 643 -18.99 -26.51 -8.36
CA PRO A 643 -18.29 -27.47 -9.20
C PRO A 643 -18.70 -28.91 -8.89
N SER A 644 -18.81 -29.73 -9.93
CA SER A 644 -19.04 -31.19 -9.85
C SER A 644 -17.89 -31.94 -10.55
N ARG A 645 -18.07 -33.23 -10.88
CA ARG A 645 -17.04 -34.03 -11.55
C ARG A 645 -16.77 -33.52 -12.97
N ASP A 646 -17.82 -33.33 -13.78
CA ASP A 646 -17.74 -32.53 -15.00
C ASP A 646 -18.04 -31.07 -14.66
N ARG A 647 -17.04 -30.19 -14.82
CA ARG A 647 -17.11 -28.78 -14.41
C ARG A 647 -17.62 -27.86 -15.53
N THR A 648 -18.13 -28.43 -16.62
CA THR A 648 -18.40 -27.70 -17.85
C THR A 648 -19.86 -27.29 -17.97
N PHE A 649 -20.10 -26.01 -18.15
CA PHE A 649 -21.35 -25.48 -18.68
C PHE A 649 -21.27 -25.35 -20.20
N ARG A 650 -22.41 -25.57 -20.86
CA ARG A 650 -22.65 -25.18 -22.25
C ARG A 650 -23.64 -24.03 -22.27
N VAL A 651 -23.18 -22.88 -22.74
CA VAL A 651 -23.93 -21.63 -22.83
C VAL A 651 -24.39 -21.44 -24.27
N ARG A 652 -25.70 -21.40 -24.49
CA ARG A 652 -26.30 -21.09 -25.79
C ARG A 652 -27.11 -19.81 -25.68
N VAL A 653 -26.82 -18.85 -26.56
CA VAL A 653 -27.51 -17.55 -26.60
C VAL A 653 -28.28 -17.43 -27.91
N ASN A 654 -29.58 -17.09 -27.84
CA ASN A 654 -30.46 -16.86 -29.00
C ASN A 654 -30.41 -17.98 -30.06
N GLY A 655 -30.24 -19.24 -29.63
CA GLY A 655 -30.17 -20.41 -30.51
C GLY A 655 -28.80 -20.66 -31.18
N ALA A 656 -27.80 -19.80 -30.97
CA ALA A 656 -26.46 -19.91 -31.55
C ALA A 656 -25.71 -21.21 -31.13
N ALA A 657 -24.52 -21.42 -31.69
CA ALA A 657 -23.66 -22.51 -31.26
C ALA A 657 -23.28 -22.35 -29.77
N PRO A 658 -23.28 -23.44 -28.98
CA PRO A 658 -22.96 -23.34 -27.57
C PRO A 658 -21.47 -23.05 -27.35
N VAL A 659 -21.18 -22.11 -26.43
CA VAL A 659 -19.85 -21.84 -25.88
C VAL A 659 -19.65 -22.70 -24.63
N GLN A 660 -18.47 -23.28 -24.45
CA GLN A 660 -18.14 -24.03 -23.24
C GLN A 660 -17.49 -23.12 -22.20
N ALA A 661 -17.91 -23.24 -20.95
CA ALA A 661 -17.35 -22.52 -19.81
C ALA A 661 -17.05 -23.53 -18.71
N SER A 662 -15.80 -23.66 -18.28
CA SER A 662 -15.41 -24.62 -17.24
C SER A 662 -15.14 -23.92 -15.93
N LEU A 663 -15.88 -24.29 -14.89
CA LEU A 663 -15.63 -23.84 -13.53
C LEU A 663 -14.29 -24.38 -13.02
N ASP A 664 -13.66 -23.62 -12.15
CA ASP A 664 -12.47 -24.09 -11.44
C ASP A 664 -12.80 -25.23 -10.47
N PRO A 665 -11.84 -26.12 -10.16
CA PRO A 665 -12.05 -27.16 -9.16
C PRO A 665 -12.29 -26.51 -7.79
N GLY A 666 -13.15 -27.11 -6.98
CA GLY A 666 -13.45 -26.55 -5.66
C GLY A 666 -14.41 -27.42 -4.85
N ASN A 667 -14.95 -26.83 -3.81
CA ASN A 667 -15.94 -27.47 -2.94
C ASN A 667 -17.31 -27.50 -3.64
N PRO A 668 -18.01 -28.65 -3.72
CA PRO A 668 -19.29 -28.77 -4.42
C PRO A 668 -20.48 -28.09 -3.73
N GLU A 669 -20.26 -27.45 -2.58
CA GLU A 669 -21.24 -26.63 -1.85
C GLU A 669 -20.90 -25.14 -1.84
N VAL A 670 -19.78 -24.73 -2.45
CA VAL A 670 -19.34 -23.34 -2.51
C VAL A 670 -19.34 -22.89 -3.97
N PRO A 671 -20.10 -21.83 -4.33
CA PRO A 671 -20.05 -21.27 -5.67
C PRO A 671 -18.63 -20.82 -6.04
N THR A 672 -18.28 -21.05 -7.30
CA THR A 672 -17.16 -20.40 -7.99
C THR A 672 -17.70 -19.77 -9.26
N SER A 673 -16.93 -18.87 -9.89
CA SER A 673 -17.36 -18.21 -11.12
C SER A 673 -16.49 -18.53 -12.34
N ILE A 674 -17.09 -18.31 -13.52
CA ILE A 674 -16.42 -18.34 -14.82
C ILE A 674 -17.07 -17.30 -15.73
N ALA A 675 -16.27 -16.47 -16.39
CA ALA A 675 -16.72 -15.49 -17.36
C ALA A 675 -16.48 -15.98 -18.79
N VAL A 676 -17.44 -15.73 -19.69
CA VAL A 676 -17.30 -16.00 -21.13
C VAL A 676 -17.89 -14.86 -21.97
N PRO A 677 -17.29 -14.56 -23.14
CA PRO A 677 -17.86 -13.60 -24.07
C PRO A 677 -19.09 -14.20 -24.77
N VAL A 678 -20.19 -13.45 -24.81
CA VAL A 678 -21.42 -13.83 -25.52
C VAL A 678 -21.95 -12.70 -26.40
N GLN A 679 -22.57 -13.05 -27.53
CA GLN A 679 -23.23 -12.08 -28.40
C GLN A 679 -24.68 -11.87 -27.95
N LEU A 680 -25.04 -10.65 -27.59
CA LEU A 680 -26.41 -10.26 -27.23
C LEU A 680 -26.97 -9.28 -28.27
N GLN A 681 -28.28 -9.39 -28.51
CA GLN A 681 -29.07 -8.41 -29.26
C GLN A 681 -29.57 -7.32 -28.31
N ALA A 682 -29.85 -6.13 -28.84
CA ALA A 682 -30.48 -5.08 -28.06
C ALA A 682 -31.87 -5.53 -27.56
N GLY A 683 -32.16 -5.31 -26.28
CA GLY A 683 -33.38 -5.76 -25.62
C GLY A 683 -33.26 -7.17 -25.03
N ALA A 684 -34.32 -7.97 -25.15
CA ALA A 684 -34.44 -9.28 -24.54
C ALA A 684 -33.67 -10.37 -25.29
N ASN A 685 -32.94 -11.21 -24.56
CA ASN A 685 -32.20 -12.35 -25.07
C ASN A 685 -32.57 -13.63 -24.33
N VAL A 686 -32.50 -14.76 -25.03
CA VAL A 686 -32.66 -16.10 -24.45
C VAL A 686 -31.29 -16.71 -24.19
N VAL A 687 -30.99 -17.01 -22.93
CA VAL A 687 -29.72 -17.63 -22.51
C VAL A 687 -30.02 -18.99 -21.89
N GLN A 688 -29.52 -20.04 -22.53
CA GLN A 688 -29.66 -21.43 -22.11
C GLN A 688 -28.33 -21.93 -21.55
N ILE A 689 -28.36 -22.43 -20.32
CA ILE A 689 -27.20 -22.99 -19.63
C ILE A 689 -27.51 -24.43 -19.30
N THR A 690 -26.66 -25.34 -19.76
CA THR A 690 -26.78 -26.79 -19.49
C THR A 690 -25.45 -27.32 -19.01
N GLY A 691 -25.46 -28.35 -18.17
CA GLY A 691 -24.24 -28.92 -17.60
C GLY A 691 -24.55 -29.78 -16.37
N GLU A 692 -23.56 -30.51 -15.90
CA GLU A 692 -23.62 -31.21 -14.61
C GLU A 692 -23.49 -30.30 -13.38
N PRO A 693 -22.67 -29.22 -13.38
CA PRO A 693 -22.57 -28.35 -12.21
C PRO A 693 -23.93 -27.72 -11.89
N ALA A 694 -24.19 -27.49 -10.59
CA ALA A 694 -25.37 -26.73 -10.21
C ALA A 694 -25.11 -25.24 -10.49
N LEU A 695 -26.05 -24.57 -11.15
CA LEU A 695 -26.01 -23.13 -11.41
C LEU A 695 -26.65 -22.38 -10.24
N ASP A 696 -25.95 -21.39 -9.71
CA ASP A 696 -26.42 -20.48 -8.67
C ASP A 696 -27.12 -19.27 -9.33
N ARG A 697 -26.35 -18.48 -10.07
CA ARG A 697 -26.86 -17.31 -10.79
C ARG A 697 -26.02 -16.98 -12.02
N ILE A 698 -26.47 -16.01 -12.80
CA ILE A 698 -25.65 -15.34 -13.83
C ILE A 698 -25.61 -13.83 -13.62
N THR A 699 -24.52 -13.21 -14.07
CA THR A 699 -24.43 -11.76 -14.27
C THR A 699 -24.04 -11.48 -15.71
N VAL A 700 -24.46 -10.33 -16.23
CA VAL A 700 -24.25 -9.96 -17.63
C VAL A 700 -23.82 -8.51 -17.69
N GLY A 701 -22.54 -8.26 -17.98
CA GLY A 701 -21.95 -6.94 -18.08
C GLY A 701 -21.30 -6.68 -19.44
N PRO A 702 -20.94 -5.43 -19.75
CA PRO A 702 -20.10 -5.18 -20.91
C PRO A 702 -18.74 -5.87 -20.70
N LEU A 703 -18.06 -6.19 -21.80
CA LEU A 703 -16.68 -6.65 -21.69
C LEU A 703 -15.80 -5.61 -20.99
N PRO A 704 -14.72 -6.04 -20.31
CA PRO A 704 -13.68 -5.14 -19.87
C PRO A 704 -13.20 -4.26 -21.04
N ALA A 705 -12.82 -3.01 -20.74
CA ALA A 705 -12.26 -2.13 -21.76
C ALA A 705 -11.06 -2.80 -22.44
N ALA A 706 -10.86 -2.60 -23.74
CA ALA A 706 -9.73 -3.22 -24.46
C ALA A 706 -8.35 -2.83 -23.87
N SER A 707 -8.27 -1.70 -23.17
CA SER A 707 -7.09 -1.24 -22.45
C SER A 707 -6.92 -1.84 -21.05
N TYR A 708 -7.94 -2.53 -20.53
CA TYR A 708 -7.86 -3.20 -19.24
C TYR A 708 -6.94 -4.41 -19.36
N VAL A 709 -5.94 -4.48 -18.49
CA VAL A 709 -5.00 -5.58 -18.40
C VAL A 709 -5.02 -6.01 -16.94
N PRO A 710 -5.44 -7.26 -16.62
CA PRO A 710 -5.39 -7.77 -15.25
C PRO A 710 -4.01 -7.59 -14.63
N LYS A 711 -3.97 -7.20 -13.36
CA LYS A 711 -2.69 -6.97 -12.68
C LYS A 711 -1.89 -8.26 -12.60
N THR A 712 -0.62 -8.15 -12.97
CA THR A 712 0.36 -9.23 -12.93
C THR A 712 1.67 -8.71 -12.38
N THR A 713 2.41 -9.57 -11.69
CA THR A 713 3.79 -9.29 -11.28
C THR A 713 4.74 -10.09 -12.17
N MET A 714 5.51 -9.39 -13.01
CA MET A 714 6.50 -9.99 -13.90
C MET A 714 7.93 -9.65 -13.47
N THR A 715 8.68 -10.67 -13.07
CA THR A 715 10.12 -10.57 -12.81
C THR A 715 10.89 -11.15 -13.98
N VAL A 716 11.97 -10.48 -14.38
CA VAL A 716 12.92 -10.97 -15.39
C VAL A 716 14.32 -10.86 -14.79
N GLN A 717 15.10 -11.92 -14.92
CA GLN A 717 16.47 -12.02 -14.45
C GLN A 717 17.38 -12.41 -15.62
N PRO A 718 18.47 -11.69 -15.88
CA PRO A 718 18.86 -10.42 -15.24
C PRO A 718 17.88 -9.27 -15.56
N ALA A 719 17.59 -8.44 -14.56
CA ALA A 719 17.02 -7.11 -14.73
C ALA A 719 18.14 -6.06 -14.88
N GLY A 720 17.83 -4.92 -15.51
CA GLY A 720 18.82 -3.89 -15.84
C GLY A 720 19.61 -4.22 -17.10
N ILE A 721 20.63 -3.41 -17.41
CA ILE A 721 21.50 -3.65 -18.58
C ILE A 721 22.36 -4.89 -18.37
N VAL A 722 22.35 -5.77 -19.36
CA VAL A 722 23.24 -6.93 -19.46
C VAL A 722 24.42 -6.58 -20.35
N TRP A 723 25.60 -6.51 -19.75
CA TRP A 723 26.85 -6.25 -20.46
C TRP A 723 27.51 -7.55 -20.91
N VAL A 724 27.63 -7.73 -22.22
CA VAL A 724 28.30 -8.89 -22.82
C VAL A 724 29.64 -8.49 -23.45
N GLY A 725 30.58 -9.43 -23.52
CA GLY A 725 31.87 -9.20 -24.20
C GLY A 725 31.69 -8.97 -25.70
N PRO A 726 32.73 -8.46 -26.40
CA PRO A 726 32.71 -8.39 -27.84
C PRO A 726 32.60 -9.79 -28.48
N GLY A 727 32.05 -9.85 -29.69
CA GLY A 727 31.82 -11.10 -30.42
C GLY A 727 30.51 -11.79 -30.06
N GLN A 728 30.35 -13.04 -30.48
CA GLN A 728 29.14 -13.82 -30.20
C GLN A 728 29.11 -14.25 -28.73
N GLN A 729 28.04 -13.88 -28.03
CA GLN A 729 27.83 -14.14 -26.61
C GLN A 729 26.44 -14.73 -26.39
N SER A 730 26.31 -15.47 -25.28
CA SER A 730 25.04 -16.05 -24.83
C SER A 730 24.65 -15.45 -23.49
N VAL A 731 23.36 -15.11 -23.35
CA VAL A 731 22.76 -14.57 -22.13
C VAL A 731 21.63 -15.51 -21.72
N SER A 732 21.68 -16.01 -20.48
CA SER A 732 20.54 -16.71 -19.90
C SER A 732 19.54 -15.70 -19.34
N VAL A 733 18.28 -15.83 -19.72
CA VAL A 733 17.18 -15.01 -19.22
C VAL A 733 16.12 -15.91 -18.63
N THR A 734 15.75 -15.64 -17.38
CA THR A 734 14.63 -16.28 -16.69
C THR A 734 13.53 -15.25 -16.47
N ALA A 735 12.28 -15.64 -16.70
CA ALA A 735 11.12 -14.81 -16.41
C ALA A 735 10.10 -15.59 -15.60
N ASN A 736 9.49 -14.91 -14.63
CA ASN A 736 8.36 -15.40 -13.86
C ASN A 736 7.21 -14.41 -14.02
N LEU A 737 6.02 -14.93 -14.31
CA LEU A 737 4.77 -14.17 -14.34
C LEU A 737 3.84 -14.74 -13.27
N ARG A 738 3.44 -13.90 -12.31
CA ARG A 738 2.40 -14.19 -11.34
C ARG A 738 1.13 -13.40 -11.67
N LEU A 739 -0.03 -14.03 -11.56
CA LEU A 739 -1.32 -13.37 -11.69
C LEU A 739 -1.79 -12.83 -10.33
N ASP A 740 -2.12 -11.54 -10.26
CA ASP A 740 -2.42 -10.85 -8.99
C ASP A 740 -3.90 -10.47 -8.85
N GLU A 741 -4.67 -10.56 -9.94
CA GLU A 741 -6.10 -10.23 -10.00
C GLU A 741 -6.89 -11.27 -10.84
N ASP A 742 -7.61 -10.83 -11.86
CA ASP A 742 -8.58 -11.63 -12.61
C ASP A 742 -7.93 -12.74 -13.42
N ALA A 743 -8.62 -13.89 -13.52
CA ALA A 743 -8.14 -15.03 -14.28
C ALA A 743 -7.92 -14.69 -15.77
N ILE A 744 -6.88 -15.27 -16.36
CA ILE A 744 -6.51 -15.09 -17.77
C ILE A 744 -6.38 -16.43 -18.47
N ASP A 745 -6.71 -16.47 -19.76
CA ASP A 745 -6.71 -17.68 -20.59
C ASP A 745 -5.61 -17.61 -21.67
N ASN A 746 -5.31 -18.76 -22.29
CA ASN A 746 -4.39 -18.88 -23.45
C ASN A 746 -3.03 -18.17 -23.25
N VAL A 747 -2.45 -18.31 -22.06
CA VAL A 747 -1.23 -17.63 -21.67
C VAL A 747 -0.02 -18.24 -22.38
N LYS A 748 0.82 -17.39 -22.96
CA LYS A 748 2.10 -17.75 -23.56
C LYS A 748 3.17 -16.73 -23.16
N LEU A 749 4.25 -17.22 -22.55
CA LEU A 749 5.43 -16.46 -22.13
C LEU A 749 6.64 -16.87 -22.99
N THR A 750 7.26 -15.90 -23.68
CA THR A 750 8.42 -16.15 -24.56
C THR A 750 9.24 -14.88 -24.83
N PRO A 751 10.56 -14.97 -25.02
CA PRO A 751 11.36 -13.88 -25.59
C PRO A 751 11.03 -13.64 -27.07
N THR A 752 11.10 -12.38 -27.49
CA THR A 752 11.09 -11.97 -28.89
C THR A 752 12.42 -11.29 -29.19
N VAL A 753 13.26 -11.89 -30.04
CA VAL A 753 14.62 -11.38 -30.34
C VAL A 753 14.68 -10.63 -31.68
N PRO A 754 15.54 -9.61 -31.82
CA PRO A 754 15.75 -8.92 -33.08
C PRO A 754 16.51 -9.79 -34.10
N ALA A 755 16.57 -9.34 -35.35
CA ALA A 755 17.35 -10.01 -36.39
C ALA A 755 18.84 -10.16 -35.98
N GLY A 756 19.41 -11.33 -36.21
CA GLY A 756 20.80 -11.65 -35.81
C GLY A 756 20.94 -12.23 -34.40
N TRP A 757 19.86 -12.32 -33.63
CA TRP A 757 19.80 -13.02 -32.35
C TRP A 757 18.98 -14.32 -32.47
N THR A 758 19.34 -15.33 -31.67
CA THR A 758 18.60 -16.60 -31.57
C THR A 758 18.17 -16.88 -30.14
N VAL A 759 17.04 -17.58 -29.97
CA VAL A 759 16.51 -18.04 -28.68
C VAL A 759 16.59 -19.56 -28.64
N THR A 760 17.18 -20.11 -27.59
CA THR A 760 17.12 -21.53 -27.25
C THR A 760 16.24 -21.73 -26.01
N GLY A 761 15.22 -22.58 -26.12
CA GLY A 761 14.21 -22.84 -25.10
C GLY A 761 12.79 -22.65 -25.65
N ASP A 762 11.85 -23.50 -25.24
CA ASP A 762 10.48 -23.44 -25.75
C ASP A 762 9.66 -22.33 -25.07
N PRO A 763 8.62 -21.78 -25.74
CA PRO A 763 7.64 -20.94 -25.08
C PRO A 763 6.93 -21.68 -23.94
N VAL A 764 6.72 -21.00 -22.82
CA VAL A 764 5.95 -21.54 -21.69
C VAL A 764 4.49 -21.20 -21.91
N THR A 765 3.60 -22.19 -21.86
CA THR A 765 2.17 -22.00 -22.11
C THR A 765 1.31 -22.53 -20.96
N ALA A 766 0.18 -21.88 -20.74
CA ALA A 766 -0.88 -22.34 -19.85
C ALA A 766 -2.24 -22.04 -20.49
N SER A 767 -3.16 -23.00 -20.49
CA SER A 767 -4.51 -22.75 -21.01
C SER A 767 -5.26 -21.71 -20.18
N ARG A 768 -4.92 -21.62 -18.89
CA ARG A 768 -5.50 -20.68 -17.94
C ARG A 768 -4.56 -20.45 -16.76
N LEU A 769 -4.51 -19.21 -16.26
CA LEU A 769 -3.94 -18.86 -14.96
C LEU A 769 -5.01 -18.24 -14.08
N ARG A 770 -4.95 -18.60 -12.80
CA ARG A 770 -5.82 -18.11 -11.73
C ARG A 770 -5.01 -17.28 -10.76
N LEU A 771 -5.72 -16.54 -9.91
CA LEU A 771 -5.14 -15.72 -8.85
C LEU A 771 -4.01 -16.46 -8.11
N GLY A 772 -2.87 -15.78 -7.93
CA GLY A 772 -1.70 -16.28 -7.21
C GLY A 772 -0.86 -17.30 -7.99
N GLN A 773 -1.35 -17.87 -9.09
CA GLN A 773 -0.59 -18.85 -9.89
C GLN A 773 0.56 -18.17 -10.64
N THR A 774 1.60 -18.96 -10.92
CA THR A 774 2.83 -18.49 -11.57
C THR A 774 3.20 -19.40 -12.73
N ILE A 775 3.69 -18.82 -13.82
CA ILE A 775 4.43 -19.52 -14.87
C ILE A 775 5.84 -18.98 -14.97
N SER A 776 6.78 -19.86 -15.29
CA SER A 776 8.21 -19.55 -15.28
C SER A 776 8.88 -20.20 -16.48
N GLY A 777 9.81 -19.48 -17.10
CA GLY A 777 10.63 -20.02 -18.19
C GLY A 777 12.04 -19.46 -18.17
N THR A 778 12.97 -20.25 -18.72
CA THR A 778 14.38 -19.88 -18.87
C THR A 778 14.79 -20.14 -20.31
N TRP A 779 15.43 -19.14 -20.92
CA TRP A 779 15.91 -19.19 -22.30
C TRP A 779 17.37 -18.78 -22.37
N THR A 780 18.06 -19.24 -23.40
CA THR A 780 19.40 -18.77 -23.76
C THR A 780 19.30 -17.94 -25.04
N LEU A 781 19.63 -16.66 -24.92
CA LEU A 781 19.69 -15.71 -26.03
C LEU A 781 21.11 -15.67 -26.57
N THR A 782 21.32 -15.79 -27.88
CA THR A 782 22.67 -15.74 -28.47
C THR A 782 22.72 -14.70 -29.60
N GLY A 783 23.73 -13.81 -29.55
CA GLY A 783 23.94 -12.76 -30.54
C GLY A 783 25.28 -12.05 -30.35
N SER A 784 25.59 -11.08 -31.20
CA SER A 784 26.90 -10.40 -31.22
C SER A 784 26.85 -8.87 -31.22
N THR A 785 25.65 -8.29 -31.10
CA THR A 785 25.40 -6.85 -31.15
C THR A 785 24.53 -6.42 -29.97
N ALA A 786 24.56 -5.14 -29.60
CA ALA A 786 23.60 -4.60 -28.63
C ALA A 786 22.15 -4.83 -29.10
N ALA A 787 21.25 -5.13 -28.16
CA ALA A 787 19.87 -5.50 -28.45
C ALA A 787 18.92 -5.07 -27.33
N GLN A 788 17.66 -4.87 -27.70
CA GLN A 788 16.55 -4.75 -26.76
C GLN A 788 15.70 -6.00 -26.93
N VAL A 789 15.73 -6.91 -25.95
CA VAL A 789 15.03 -8.19 -26.03
C VAL A 789 13.78 -8.16 -25.15
N PRO A 790 12.59 -7.90 -25.72
CA PRO A 790 11.34 -8.02 -24.98
C PRO A 790 11.06 -9.48 -24.62
N ILE A 791 10.74 -9.70 -23.36
CA ILE A 791 10.11 -10.92 -22.87
C ILE A 791 8.61 -10.66 -22.86
N ASP A 792 7.90 -11.33 -23.77
CA ASP A 792 6.50 -11.11 -24.04
C ASP A 792 5.63 -12.12 -23.30
N VAL A 793 4.50 -11.65 -22.78
CA VAL A 793 3.38 -12.48 -22.34
C VAL A 793 2.17 -12.10 -23.19
N THR A 794 1.58 -13.06 -23.88
CA THR A 794 0.28 -12.93 -24.53
C THR A 794 -0.75 -13.78 -23.80
N PHE A 795 -1.96 -13.28 -23.63
CA PHE A 795 -3.06 -13.98 -22.97
C PHE A 795 -4.40 -13.36 -23.37
N ASP A 796 -5.49 -14.02 -23.02
CA ASP A 796 -6.85 -13.51 -23.23
C ASP A 796 -7.53 -13.19 -21.89
N THR A 797 -8.31 -12.11 -21.85
CA THR A 797 -9.22 -11.77 -20.74
C THR A 797 -10.65 -11.83 -21.27
N VAL A 798 -11.44 -12.82 -20.87
CA VAL A 798 -12.82 -13.02 -21.37
C VAL A 798 -12.88 -13.01 -22.91
N GLY A 799 -11.89 -13.64 -23.55
CA GLY A 799 -11.75 -13.73 -25.01
C GLY A 799 -11.21 -12.48 -25.73
N LEU A 800 -10.78 -11.45 -24.99
CA LEU A 800 -10.04 -10.30 -25.55
C LEU A 800 -8.52 -10.53 -25.44
N PRO A 801 -7.75 -10.42 -26.54
CA PRO A 801 -6.32 -10.66 -26.51
C PRO A 801 -5.55 -9.47 -25.94
N HIS A 802 -4.54 -9.77 -25.12
CA HIS A 802 -3.64 -8.81 -24.50
C HIS A 802 -2.18 -9.22 -24.67
N LYS A 803 -1.30 -8.23 -24.55
CA LYS A 803 0.14 -8.41 -24.52
C LYS A 803 0.77 -7.48 -23.49
N ILE A 804 1.63 -8.04 -22.64
CA ILE A 804 2.55 -7.28 -21.78
C ILE A 804 3.99 -7.69 -22.10
N SER A 805 4.94 -6.78 -21.88
CA SER A 805 6.34 -7.01 -22.19
C SER A 805 7.25 -6.41 -21.13
N LYS A 806 8.33 -7.12 -20.78
CA LYS A 806 9.45 -6.58 -20.02
C LYS A 806 10.74 -6.74 -20.83
N THR A 807 11.46 -5.65 -21.05
CA THR A 807 12.63 -5.64 -21.93
C THR A 807 13.93 -5.91 -21.16
N VAL A 808 14.78 -6.78 -21.72
CA VAL A 808 16.17 -6.97 -21.30
C VAL A 808 17.08 -6.20 -22.26
N PRO A 809 17.66 -5.06 -21.82
CA PRO A 809 18.65 -4.34 -22.61
C PRO A 809 20.00 -5.08 -22.56
N ILE A 810 20.52 -5.47 -23.72
CA ILE A 810 21.85 -6.08 -23.88
C ILE A 810 22.77 -5.06 -24.53
N GLN A 811 23.94 -4.82 -23.94
CA GLN A 811 24.96 -3.90 -24.44
C GLN A 811 26.31 -4.60 -24.57
N ILE A 812 27.11 -4.16 -25.54
CA ILE A 812 28.49 -4.63 -25.68
C ILE A 812 29.37 -3.79 -24.76
N ARG A 813 30.07 -4.43 -23.82
CA ARG A 813 31.00 -3.72 -22.96
C ARG A 813 32.24 -3.25 -23.73
N PRO A 814 32.89 -2.16 -23.29
CA PRO A 814 34.16 -1.73 -23.86
C PRO A 814 35.21 -2.87 -23.88
N ALA A 815 36.05 -2.90 -24.91
CA ALA A 815 37.04 -3.97 -25.10
C ALA A 815 38.14 -3.98 -24.01
N ASP A 816 38.34 -2.84 -23.35
CA ASP A 816 39.24 -2.64 -22.20
C ASP A 816 38.54 -2.94 -20.86
N ARG A 817 37.38 -3.62 -20.87
CA ARG A 817 36.70 -4.11 -19.67
C ARG A 817 36.48 -5.62 -19.76
N VAL A 818 37.00 -6.35 -18.78
CA VAL A 818 36.80 -7.81 -18.64
C VAL A 818 35.49 -8.15 -17.96
N PHE A 819 34.91 -7.22 -17.20
CA PHE A 819 33.61 -7.37 -16.54
C PHE A 819 32.92 -6.01 -16.38
N MET A 820 31.58 -5.99 -16.43
CA MET A 820 30.77 -4.80 -16.21
C MET A 820 29.37 -5.22 -15.73
N ARG A 821 28.83 -4.56 -14.71
CA ARG A 821 27.49 -4.84 -14.19
C ARG A 821 26.89 -3.62 -13.50
N GLU A 822 25.63 -3.33 -13.81
CA GLU A 822 24.84 -2.30 -13.14
C GLU A 822 24.65 -2.62 -11.65
N ALA A 823 24.57 -1.61 -10.80
CA ALA A 823 24.38 -1.77 -9.36
C ALA A 823 22.98 -2.29 -9.04
N GLU A 824 21.96 -1.85 -9.77
CA GLU A 824 20.56 -2.29 -9.64
C GLU A 824 20.27 -3.65 -10.29
N SER A 825 21.27 -4.30 -10.88
CA SER A 825 21.07 -5.60 -11.54
C SER A 825 20.49 -6.61 -10.57
N SER A 826 19.46 -7.35 -10.99
CA SER A 826 18.86 -8.42 -10.19
C SER A 826 19.77 -9.65 -9.99
N LEU A 827 21.01 -9.60 -10.49
CA LEU A 827 22.05 -10.58 -10.20
C LEU A 827 22.86 -10.20 -8.94
N ASN A 828 22.68 -8.99 -8.42
CA ASN A 828 23.34 -8.53 -7.20
C ASN A 828 22.48 -8.84 -5.98
N GLN A 829 23.11 -8.84 -4.80
CA GLN A 829 22.41 -8.86 -3.51
C GLN A 829 22.43 -7.43 -2.99
N ILE A 830 21.26 -6.81 -2.87
CA ILE A 830 21.09 -5.47 -2.31
C ILE A 830 20.38 -5.70 -0.97
N GLY A 831 20.99 -5.26 0.13
CA GLY A 831 20.37 -5.39 1.45
C GLY A 831 19.28 -4.32 1.65
N SER A 832 19.36 -3.51 2.71
CA SER A 832 18.37 -2.44 2.99
C SER A 832 18.48 -1.21 2.06
N ALA A 833 19.41 -1.21 1.10
CA ALA A 833 19.54 -0.15 0.11
C ALA A 833 18.44 -0.25 -0.96
N GLY A 834 18.17 0.86 -1.67
CA GLY A 834 17.06 0.96 -2.62
C GLY A 834 17.52 1.27 -4.04
N VAL A 835 16.79 0.79 -5.05
CA VAL A 835 17.00 1.13 -6.47
C VAL A 835 16.15 2.35 -6.79
N THR A 836 16.73 3.46 -7.27
CA THR A 836 15.97 4.66 -7.65
C THR A 836 16.27 5.06 -9.10
N SER A 837 15.37 5.83 -9.71
CA SER A 837 15.63 6.44 -11.00
C SER A 837 16.77 7.47 -10.92
N CYS A 838 17.57 7.52 -11.97
CA CYS A 838 18.67 8.45 -12.17
C CYS A 838 18.88 8.65 -13.68
N SER A 839 18.40 9.76 -14.23
CA SER A 839 18.47 10.01 -15.67
C SER A 839 19.90 10.11 -16.22
N GLY A 840 20.89 10.43 -15.37
CA GLY A 840 22.30 10.50 -15.73
C GLY A 840 23.06 9.17 -15.63
N CYS A 841 22.47 8.17 -14.98
CA CYS A 841 23.07 6.87 -14.69
C CYS A 841 22.90 5.88 -15.86
N SER A 842 23.74 4.85 -15.95
CA SER A 842 23.47 3.76 -16.90
C SER A 842 22.16 3.07 -16.57
N GLY A 843 21.44 2.64 -17.61
CA GLY A 843 20.12 2.04 -17.43
C GLY A 843 19.04 2.98 -16.88
N GLY A 844 19.37 4.23 -16.53
CA GLY A 844 18.46 5.19 -15.93
C GLY A 844 18.17 4.94 -14.44
N GLN A 845 18.94 4.09 -13.77
CA GLN A 845 18.74 3.70 -12.37
C GLN A 845 20.07 3.71 -11.60
N LYS A 846 19.99 3.65 -10.27
CA LYS A 846 21.14 3.51 -9.37
C LYS A 846 20.70 2.92 -8.03
N VAL A 847 21.64 2.45 -7.22
CA VAL A 847 21.40 2.07 -5.83
C VAL A 847 21.70 3.23 -4.89
N ARG A 848 20.71 3.61 -4.08
CA ARG A 848 20.72 4.71 -3.09
C ARG A 848 20.43 4.18 -1.69
N ASN A 849 20.67 5.00 -0.66
CA ASN A 849 20.54 4.63 0.76
C ASN A 849 21.53 3.53 1.14
N LEU A 850 22.74 3.60 0.56
CA LEU A 850 23.86 2.77 0.95
C LEU A 850 24.51 3.34 2.22
N GLY A 851 24.99 2.45 3.08
CA GLY A 851 25.66 2.78 4.32
C GLY A 851 24.76 3.24 5.48
N GLY A 852 25.36 3.48 6.63
CA GLY A 852 24.68 3.75 7.91
C GLY A 852 24.25 2.49 8.68
N SER A 853 24.37 1.31 8.08
CA SER A 853 24.17 0.02 8.72
C SER A 853 24.93 -1.10 7.97
N ASP A 854 25.07 -2.27 8.57
CA ASP A 854 25.69 -3.44 7.91
C ASP A 854 24.82 -3.99 6.76
N ASP A 855 23.50 -3.82 6.85
CA ASP A 855 22.55 -4.28 5.83
C ASP A 855 22.45 -3.33 4.64
N ALA A 856 22.88 -2.07 4.75
CA ALA A 856 22.84 -1.09 3.66
C ALA A 856 24.03 -1.24 2.69
N HIS A 857 24.03 -2.32 1.90
CA HIS A 857 25.14 -2.69 1.00
C HIS A 857 24.69 -3.19 -0.39
N VAL A 858 25.66 -3.31 -1.31
CA VAL A 858 25.53 -4.10 -2.56
C VAL A 858 26.64 -5.15 -2.61
N VAL A 859 26.27 -6.40 -2.85
CA VAL A 859 27.20 -7.50 -3.17
C VAL A 859 27.04 -7.88 -4.64
N PHE A 860 28.16 -7.90 -5.35
CA PHE A 860 28.31 -8.36 -6.72
C PHE A 860 28.91 -9.77 -6.70
N PRO A 861 28.09 -10.83 -6.79
CA PRO A 861 28.59 -12.19 -6.97
C PRO A 861 29.00 -12.43 -8.43
N ASP A 862 29.77 -13.49 -8.68
CA ASP A 862 30.12 -13.93 -10.03
C ASP A 862 30.83 -12.88 -10.89
N VAL A 863 31.68 -12.08 -10.25
CA VAL A 863 32.63 -11.19 -10.93
C VAL A 863 33.75 -12.06 -11.51
N THR A 864 33.59 -12.44 -12.78
CA THR A 864 34.47 -13.41 -13.42
C THR A 864 35.62 -12.75 -14.18
N VAL A 865 36.86 -13.14 -13.87
CA VAL A 865 38.06 -12.75 -14.62
C VAL A 865 38.85 -13.96 -15.14
N PRO A 866 39.52 -13.86 -16.29
CA PRO A 866 40.15 -15.02 -16.93
C PRO A 866 41.42 -15.51 -16.22
N THR A 867 42.10 -14.62 -15.48
CA THR A 867 43.39 -14.90 -14.84
C THR A 867 43.40 -14.30 -13.44
N ALA A 868 44.13 -14.91 -12.51
CA ALA A 868 44.35 -14.30 -11.20
C ALA A 868 45.36 -13.15 -11.33
N GLY A 869 45.15 -12.05 -10.60
CA GLY A 869 46.04 -10.90 -10.64
C GLY A 869 45.41 -9.61 -10.14
N ASP A 870 46.13 -8.51 -10.30
CA ASP A 870 45.66 -7.18 -9.94
C ASP A 870 44.89 -6.57 -11.12
N TYR A 871 43.72 -6.02 -10.83
CA TYR A 871 42.81 -5.39 -11.78
C TYR A 871 42.42 -4.00 -11.30
N THR A 872 41.93 -3.16 -12.22
CA THR A 872 41.34 -1.87 -11.84
C THR A 872 39.83 -2.02 -11.70
N LEU A 873 39.31 -1.80 -10.49
CA LEU A 873 37.89 -1.62 -10.25
C LEU A 873 37.51 -0.17 -10.52
N TYR A 874 36.54 0.02 -11.42
CA TYR A 874 35.89 1.31 -11.65
C TYR A 874 34.54 1.30 -10.96
N LEU A 875 34.31 2.30 -10.11
CA LEU A 875 33.04 2.56 -9.43
C LEU A 875 32.42 3.80 -10.06
N ASP A 876 31.30 3.65 -10.76
CA ASP A 876 30.51 4.78 -11.22
C ASP A 876 29.46 5.14 -10.16
N PHE A 877 29.43 6.39 -9.71
CA PHE A 877 28.64 6.83 -8.55
C PHE A 877 28.11 8.25 -8.71
N THR A 878 27.14 8.62 -7.87
CA THR A 878 26.73 10.02 -7.64
C THR A 878 26.87 10.35 -6.16
N VAL A 879 27.32 11.55 -5.82
CA VAL A 879 27.54 11.95 -4.42
C VAL A 879 27.29 13.43 -4.21
N ASN A 880 26.64 13.78 -3.10
CA ASN A 880 26.60 15.14 -2.60
C ASN A 880 27.52 15.27 -1.38
N GLY A 881 28.49 16.18 -1.45
CA GLY A 881 29.53 16.34 -0.45
C GLY A 881 30.60 15.24 -0.53
N THR A 882 31.35 15.07 0.56
CA THR A 882 32.37 14.02 0.69
C THR A 882 31.78 12.83 1.44
N LYS A 883 31.84 11.64 0.84
CA LYS A 883 31.40 10.37 1.44
C LYS A 883 32.34 9.25 1.03
N SER A 884 32.32 8.15 1.78
CA SER A 884 33.17 6.98 1.50
C SER A 884 32.38 5.69 1.31
N TYR A 885 32.88 4.84 0.42
CA TYR A 885 32.59 3.40 0.42
C TYR A 885 33.68 2.63 1.17
N PHE A 886 33.35 1.43 1.61
CA PHE A 886 34.29 0.34 1.85
C PHE A 886 34.05 -0.75 0.80
N VAL A 887 35.12 -1.17 0.14
CA VAL A 887 35.10 -2.23 -0.87
C VAL A 887 35.84 -3.45 -0.33
N SER A 888 35.17 -4.59 -0.24
CA SER A 888 35.76 -5.87 0.13
C SER A 888 35.67 -6.85 -1.04
N THR A 889 36.75 -7.57 -1.30
CA THR A 889 36.85 -8.56 -2.38
C THR A 889 37.09 -9.94 -1.76
N ASN A 890 36.25 -10.92 -2.10
CA ASN A 890 36.31 -12.30 -1.59
C ASN A 890 36.41 -12.37 -0.04
N ASP A 891 35.61 -11.54 0.65
CA ASP A 891 35.62 -11.38 2.12
C ASP A 891 36.98 -10.92 2.71
N GLY A 892 37.86 -10.39 1.87
CA GLY A 892 39.14 -9.81 2.25
C GLY A 892 38.99 -8.47 2.97
N ALA A 893 40.12 -7.96 3.49
CA ALA A 893 40.17 -6.69 4.20
C ALA A 893 39.59 -5.55 3.32
N PRO A 894 38.65 -4.74 3.85
CA PRO A 894 38.02 -3.69 3.07
C PRO A 894 38.99 -2.52 2.81
N VAL A 895 38.86 -1.91 1.64
CA VAL A 895 39.56 -0.68 1.28
C VAL A 895 38.56 0.47 1.26
N GLU A 896 38.89 1.56 1.94
CA GLU A 896 38.08 2.78 1.92
C GLU A 896 38.27 3.55 0.60
N VAL A 897 37.16 3.97 0.00
CA VAL A 897 37.14 4.81 -1.21
C VAL A 897 36.37 6.08 -0.90
N SER A 898 37.10 7.14 -0.53
CA SER A 898 36.56 8.47 -0.28
C SER A 898 36.39 9.26 -1.58
N VAL A 899 35.19 9.81 -1.80
CA VAL A 899 34.84 10.56 -3.02
C VAL A 899 34.09 11.84 -2.69
N THR A 900 34.19 12.84 -3.57
CA THR A 900 33.56 14.16 -3.39
C THR A 900 32.89 14.62 -4.67
N GLY A 901 31.68 15.17 -4.56
CA GLY A 901 30.87 15.59 -5.70
C GLY A 901 29.75 16.55 -5.30
N ILE A 902 29.03 17.04 -6.32
CA ILE A 902 28.00 18.06 -6.18
C ILE A 902 26.68 17.46 -6.70
N GLY A 903 25.95 16.79 -5.82
CA GLY A 903 24.60 16.32 -6.06
C GLY A 903 24.45 14.85 -6.50
N ASN A 904 23.20 14.41 -6.53
CA ASN A 904 22.83 12.99 -6.66
C ASN A 904 22.39 12.63 -8.09
N THR A 905 22.84 13.34 -9.13
CA THR A 905 22.44 13.09 -10.53
C THR A 905 23.60 13.10 -11.52
N THR A 906 24.74 13.67 -11.16
CA THR A 906 25.94 13.68 -12.00
C THR A 906 26.80 12.46 -11.68
N VAL A 907 26.97 11.58 -12.67
CA VAL A 907 27.82 10.38 -12.53
C VAL A 907 29.29 10.76 -12.60
N GLN A 908 30.06 10.20 -11.67
CA GLN A 908 31.51 10.30 -11.56
C GLN A 908 32.10 8.89 -11.41
N THR A 909 33.39 8.74 -11.70
CA THR A 909 34.08 7.44 -11.63
C THR A 909 35.25 7.50 -10.64
N ALA A 910 35.30 6.56 -9.70
CA ALA A 910 36.45 6.30 -8.85
C ALA A 910 37.16 5.03 -9.32
N GLN A 911 38.47 4.97 -9.11
CA GLN A 911 39.31 3.83 -9.51
C GLN A 911 40.03 3.27 -8.29
N LEU A 912 40.03 1.95 -8.15
CA LEU A 912 40.65 1.24 -7.05
C LEU A 912 41.37 -0.01 -7.59
N PRO A 913 42.67 -0.22 -7.29
CA PRO A 913 43.32 -1.50 -7.56
C PRO A 913 42.76 -2.57 -6.63
N ILE A 914 42.34 -3.71 -7.18
CA ILE A 914 41.86 -4.87 -6.43
C ILE A 914 42.55 -6.15 -6.92
N HIS A 915 42.72 -7.11 -6.03
CA HIS A 915 43.26 -8.42 -6.37
C HIS A 915 42.13 -9.43 -6.59
N LEU A 916 42.10 -10.08 -7.76
CA LEU A 916 41.08 -11.07 -8.13
C LEU A 916 41.72 -12.44 -8.39
N THR A 917 40.96 -13.49 -8.07
CA THR A 917 41.31 -14.87 -8.44
C THR A 917 40.76 -15.21 -9.83
N ALA A 918 41.39 -16.15 -10.53
CA ALA A 918 40.86 -16.64 -11.80
C ALA A 918 39.49 -17.32 -11.58
N GLY A 919 38.52 -17.01 -12.42
CA GLY A 919 37.13 -17.47 -12.25
C GLY A 919 36.28 -16.46 -11.48
N SER A 920 35.28 -16.97 -10.76
CA SER A 920 34.28 -16.17 -10.03
C SER A 920 34.86 -15.53 -8.77
N ASN A 921 34.53 -14.26 -8.54
CA ASN A 921 34.87 -13.48 -7.35
C ASN A 921 33.62 -12.77 -6.81
N THR A 922 33.69 -12.37 -5.55
CA THR A 922 32.65 -11.56 -4.89
C THR A 922 33.21 -10.19 -4.55
N ILE A 923 32.45 -9.11 -4.83
CA ILE A 923 32.80 -7.74 -4.42
C ILE A 923 31.64 -7.18 -3.59
N ARG A 924 31.89 -6.76 -2.35
CA ARG A 924 30.92 -6.10 -1.46
C ARG A 924 31.27 -4.61 -1.34
N ILE A 925 30.27 -3.74 -1.52
CA ILE A 925 30.36 -2.29 -1.39
C ILE A 925 29.39 -1.84 -0.29
N TYR A 926 29.91 -1.19 0.76
CA TYR A 926 29.14 -0.88 1.97
C TYR A 926 29.77 0.28 2.77
N ASN A 927 29.08 0.77 3.80
CA ASN A 927 29.68 1.60 4.86
C ASN A 927 28.85 1.47 6.14
N THR A 928 29.32 0.72 7.13
CA THR A 928 28.47 0.39 8.28
C THR A 928 28.18 1.55 9.23
N GLN A 929 28.96 2.64 9.14
CA GLN A 929 28.90 3.76 10.09
C GLN A 929 28.20 4.98 9.51
N ASN A 930 28.47 5.29 8.24
CA ASN A 930 28.01 6.53 7.60
C ASN A 930 27.28 6.22 6.31
N ALA A 931 26.40 7.13 5.88
CA ALA A 931 25.82 7.08 4.53
C ALA A 931 26.95 7.10 3.48
N ALA A 932 26.89 6.16 2.54
CA ALA A 932 27.81 6.04 1.42
C ALA A 932 27.29 6.86 0.21
N PRO A 933 28.12 7.07 -0.83
CA PRO A 933 27.64 7.57 -2.11
C PRO A 933 26.63 6.60 -2.78
N ASP A 934 25.84 7.10 -3.72
CA ASP A 934 24.92 6.27 -4.51
C ASP A 934 25.68 5.60 -5.67
N LEU A 935 25.43 4.32 -5.93
CA LEU A 935 26.20 3.51 -6.88
C LEU A 935 25.40 3.27 -8.17
N ASP A 936 26.00 3.60 -9.32
CA ASP A 936 25.44 3.37 -10.66
C ASP A 936 25.85 1.98 -11.18
N ARG A 937 27.16 1.72 -11.30
CA ARG A 937 27.68 0.42 -11.75
C ARG A 937 29.12 0.16 -11.32
N ILE A 938 29.56 -1.09 -11.53
CA ILE A 938 30.97 -1.46 -11.46
C ILE A 938 31.49 -1.98 -12.80
N SER A 939 32.78 -1.77 -13.06
CA SER A 939 33.49 -2.46 -14.15
C SER A 939 34.92 -2.81 -13.75
N ILE A 940 35.48 -3.84 -14.39
CA ILE A 940 36.84 -4.34 -14.17
C ILE A 940 37.63 -4.16 -15.46
N GLY A 941 38.76 -3.44 -15.40
CA GLY A 941 39.68 -3.21 -16.51
C GLY A 941 41.03 -3.89 -16.34
#